data_AF-A0A959UCJ6-F1
#
_entry.id   AF-A0A959UCJ6-F1
#
_cell.length_a   1.000
_cell.length_b   1.000
_cell.length_c   1.000
_cell.angle_alpha   90.00
_cell.angle_beta   90.00
_cell.angle_gamma   90.00
#
_symmetry.space_group_name_H-M   'P 1'
#
loop_
_entity.id
_entity.type
_entity.pdbx_description
1 polymer ?
#
loop_
_entity_poly.entity_id
_entity_poly.type
_entity_poly.pdbx_seq_one_letter_code
_entity_poly.pdbx_strand_id
1 'polypeptide(L)'
;MKKLFPSYLNILKFSILLSLTCLFSFTNGQNKKLEKGIALYEMQNFVEAIDFFKKARKIDDKAYLPVKYLANSFRKIRDYENAELYYVLTVNSDSVQAEDYLYYGQALKANGKLAAAKNQFLKFAELSENEFLGNIMLQSIDEINTWEKEPKEFKSGVESDLNSPLSEYGLVLFKNLVYFTSNRDINQNSPEASSWDGSPYYSMYEFDSSEIMSDEKLKIKMISGLLNTEYHDGPLSINEQETKLIITRIDNQMRGKDFLNRMKMYTADYENDKWKNFKPFPFNSDEYSVCQGHLADSGKTLYFASDMPGGQGGFDLYRSNWENNQWSKPQNLGKNINTPKNEVFPYYRNNTLYFSSDGFAGYGGLDIMYAVFNETWQSPKNMKSPINSNRDDFSIYFVTDSTGFYASNREGGKGADDLYRFTKQAPKLYVDIHGVYEYKGLPKENVKVLLLNQKDSIVYIKYTDSIGQFHFKQLPYKEEFFVRIEEQDEKFKNDGRLFITDKMGNKLRLLNQLKSGKFTFQVLPTEEFLALQEEEEADTSFVDGFQFLGRVYKKLPGDFSKQVMVYLTTKEGLVVDSAFTDQFGYFNFEKLGNTEDYLIQLKELDPGLNLALENKFGRVYEVISPDGEGVYAISNTLDASLKTIEARNNGITAMIARIEHKGLPLKALRVNIYNTLNQLIGTVYTNNKGEFQFNKLEFDDTYYIEFPELEGDILYESLVYTLDSKGDPLYLISQLKNGKYVFNSLPFDEYKLIQEREENIVPLIIKIAGQVYKKLPGDFEKGITVYALDNEGTIVDSVLTDSRGRFNFEKLDADKNYAFKLKEEGETMNMAFLDENNKILELATLNKNGSFSYKKLTYQIAQFEPLAIEDVVVEDVDLTQDVTGLVYQKLPGDFKSKMKVFVYNEEGELLAVTETDKKGNFTFEKLKKDVNYIYKIEDEDDPFQLVTLDKNNRVIDKTIRNRFGQFKYSSLSIDNNEILLAEARDHYVLDLDIDRTDLKDVAIHYRFDSTEVRPVDRPILQRIISEYKEATQMLEVHSYTDNRGSKEYNIWLSKQRTNQVIRYLVRNGFPRERIIGNYSGMLNPIVDCESKECNNDDHYLNRRTEFKILKTLR
;
A
#
# COMPACT_ATOMS: atom_id res chain seq x y z
N MET A 1 74.28 -54.68 -39.35
CA MET A 1 73.17 -54.07 -38.57
C MET A 1 73.10 -54.63 -37.15
N LYS A 2 74.02 -54.22 -36.25
CA LYS A 2 74.01 -54.60 -34.81
C LYS A 2 74.84 -53.64 -33.94
N LYS A 3 74.89 -52.35 -34.29
CA LYS A 3 75.65 -51.32 -33.54
C LYS A 3 74.93 -49.97 -33.34
N LEU A 4 73.63 -49.85 -33.66
CA LEU A 4 72.88 -48.59 -33.51
C LEU A 4 71.67 -48.66 -32.56
N PHE A 5 71.40 -49.80 -31.93
CA PHE A 5 70.29 -49.95 -30.97
C PHE A 5 70.57 -49.47 -29.52
N PRO A 6 71.80 -49.51 -28.97
CA PRO A 6 72.03 -49.07 -27.58
C PRO A 6 72.01 -47.55 -27.39
N SER A 7 72.30 -46.77 -28.44
CA SER A 7 72.36 -45.31 -28.40
C SER A 7 70.98 -44.65 -28.42
N TYR A 8 70.03 -45.19 -29.17
CA TYR A 8 68.64 -44.68 -29.20
C TYR A 8 67.89 -44.93 -27.89
N LEU A 9 68.12 -46.06 -27.22
CA LEU A 9 67.46 -46.39 -25.95
C LEU A 9 67.94 -45.52 -24.78
N ASN A 10 69.21 -45.14 -24.78
CA ASN A 10 69.79 -44.26 -23.76
C ASN A 10 69.39 -42.78 -23.99
N ILE A 11 69.28 -42.34 -25.24
CA ILE A 11 68.75 -41.00 -25.55
C ILE A 11 67.27 -40.92 -25.17
N LEU A 12 66.45 -41.94 -25.46
CA LEU A 12 65.04 -41.96 -25.07
C LEU A 12 64.85 -42.02 -23.54
N LYS A 13 65.67 -42.79 -22.82
CA LYS A 13 65.67 -42.82 -21.35
C LYS A 13 66.14 -41.50 -20.73
N PHE A 14 67.11 -40.82 -21.33
CA PHE A 14 67.58 -39.52 -20.85
C PHE A 14 66.54 -38.43 -21.13
N SER A 15 65.85 -38.45 -22.28
CA SER A 15 64.73 -37.55 -22.59
C SER A 15 63.52 -37.78 -21.69
N ILE A 16 63.18 -39.05 -21.38
CA ILE A 16 62.10 -39.40 -20.44
C ILE A 16 62.46 -38.97 -19.02
N LEU A 17 63.69 -39.22 -18.56
CA LEU A 17 64.17 -38.80 -17.23
C LEU A 17 64.25 -37.28 -17.10
N LEU A 18 64.69 -36.57 -18.14
CA LEU A 18 64.73 -35.09 -18.18
C LEU A 18 63.30 -34.50 -18.20
N SER A 19 62.37 -35.13 -18.92
CA SER A 19 60.96 -34.75 -18.92
C SER A 19 60.28 -35.01 -17.57
N LEU A 20 60.61 -36.13 -16.90
CA LEU A 20 60.13 -36.45 -15.56
C LEU A 20 60.74 -35.51 -14.50
N THR A 21 62.02 -35.16 -14.56
CA THR A 21 62.62 -34.19 -13.62
C THR A 21 62.14 -32.75 -13.85
N CYS A 22 61.80 -32.38 -15.10
CA CYS A 22 61.10 -31.14 -15.38
C CYS A 22 59.67 -31.17 -14.81
N LEU A 23 58.91 -32.26 -15.03
CA LEU A 23 57.55 -32.43 -14.48
C LEU A 23 57.53 -32.41 -12.94
N PHE A 24 58.52 -32.99 -12.26
CA PHE A 24 58.66 -32.92 -10.79
C PHE A 24 59.14 -31.54 -10.27
N SER A 25 59.82 -30.74 -11.09
CA SER A 25 60.22 -29.37 -10.72
C SER A 25 59.08 -28.37 -10.93
N PHE A 26 58.17 -28.62 -11.88
CA PHE A 26 56.99 -27.79 -12.13
C PHE A 26 55.91 -27.96 -11.04
N THR A 27 55.65 -29.19 -10.56
CA THR A 27 54.67 -29.45 -9.49
C THR A 27 55.10 -28.88 -8.12
N ASN A 28 56.39 -28.94 -7.78
CA ASN A 28 56.92 -28.34 -6.54
C ASN A 28 56.95 -26.80 -6.55
N GLY A 29 57.02 -26.16 -7.72
CA GLY A 29 56.97 -24.70 -7.86
C GLY A 29 55.55 -24.11 -7.78
N GLN A 30 54.54 -24.90 -8.18
CA GLN A 30 53.12 -24.56 -8.12
C GLN A 30 52.62 -24.52 -6.67
N ASN A 31 52.99 -25.52 -5.84
CA ASN A 31 52.63 -25.58 -4.43
C ASN A 31 53.24 -24.43 -3.62
N LYS A 32 54.52 -24.09 -3.81
CA LYS A 32 55.17 -23.02 -3.04
C LYS A 32 54.58 -21.63 -3.21
N LYS A 33 54.09 -21.29 -4.41
CA LYS A 33 53.45 -19.98 -4.67
C LYS A 33 52.05 -19.92 -4.07
N LEU A 34 51.28 -20.99 -4.20
CA LEU A 34 49.95 -21.10 -3.61
C LEU A 34 50.05 -21.09 -2.07
N GLU A 35 50.94 -21.88 -1.47
CA GLU A 35 51.21 -21.91 -0.03
C GLU A 35 51.59 -20.53 0.50
N LYS A 36 52.47 -19.80 -0.21
CA LYS A 36 52.83 -18.43 0.19
C LYS A 36 51.65 -17.46 0.08
N GLY A 37 50.82 -17.59 -0.95
CA GLY A 37 49.59 -16.80 -1.08
C GLY A 37 48.60 -17.09 0.03
N ILE A 38 48.38 -18.37 0.38
CA ILE A 38 47.51 -18.79 1.48
C ILE A 38 48.03 -18.24 2.81
N ALA A 39 49.33 -18.35 3.08
CA ALA A 39 49.91 -17.80 4.31
C ALA A 39 49.68 -16.28 4.43
N LEU A 40 49.85 -15.53 3.33
CA LEU A 40 49.55 -14.09 3.31
C LEU A 40 48.05 -13.82 3.51
N TYR A 41 47.18 -14.63 2.90
CA TYR A 41 45.73 -14.54 3.05
C TYR A 41 45.29 -14.80 4.51
N GLU A 42 45.88 -15.79 5.17
CA GLU A 42 45.62 -16.11 6.59
C GLU A 42 46.13 -15.01 7.52
N MET A 43 47.24 -14.36 7.15
CA MET A 43 47.75 -13.13 7.80
C MET A 43 46.94 -11.88 7.41
N GLN A 44 45.86 -12.03 6.64
CA GLN A 44 44.98 -10.95 6.14
C GLN A 44 45.69 -9.90 5.25
N ASN A 45 46.86 -10.23 4.71
CA ASN A 45 47.56 -9.41 3.72
C ASN A 45 47.05 -9.75 2.31
N PHE A 46 45.83 -9.31 2.02
CA PHE A 46 45.11 -9.70 0.80
C PHE A 46 45.74 -9.12 -0.47
N VAL A 47 46.28 -7.89 -0.42
CA VAL A 47 46.90 -7.23 -1.58
C VAL A 47 48.13 -7.98 -2.05
N GLU A 48 49.03 -8.37 -1.14
CA GLU A 48 50.20 -9.18 -1.52
C GLU A 48 49.77 -10.60 -1.93
N ALA A 49 48.78 -11.19 -1.26
CA ALA A 49 48.27 -12.53 -1.58
C ALA A 49 47.74 -12.62 -3.02
N ILE A 50 47.04 -11.59 -3.51
CA ILE A 50 46.52 -11.50 -4.89
C ILE A 50 47.62 -11.75 -5.92
N ASP A 51 48.80 -11.17 -5.73
CA ASP A 51 49.92 -11.34 -6.65
C ASP A 51 50.44 -12.78 -6.68
N PHE A 52 50.47 -13.45 -5.53
CA PHE A 52 50.85 -14.86 -5.45
C PHE A 52 49.79 -15.76 -6.08
N PHE A 53 48.50 -15.50 -5.85
CA PHE A 53 47.42 -16.27 -6.48
C PHE A 53 47.37 -16.06 -8.00
N LYS A 54 47.56 -14.83 -8.50
CA LYS A 54 47.71 -14.55 -9.95
C LYS A 54 48.88 -15.35 -10.56
N LYS A 55 50.02 -15.40 -9.87
CA LYS A 55 51.20 -16.17 -10.30
C LYS A 55 51.00 -17.68 -10.21
N ALA A 56 50.24 -18.17 -9.23
CA ALA A 56 49.90 -19.58 -9.08
C ALA A 56 48.90 -20.03 -10.16
N ARG A 57 47.91 -19.19 -10.49
CA ARG A 57 46.93 -19.44 -11.55
C ARG A 57 47.57 -19.57 -12.93
N LYS A 58 48.50 -18.69 -13.31
CA LYS A 58 49.18 -18.74 -14.63
C LYS A 58 49.90 -20.06 -14.93
N ILE A 59 50.15 -20.89 -13.91
CA ILE A 59 50.78 -22.20 -14.05
C ILE A 59 49.74 -23.28 -14.38
N ASP A 60 48.51 -23.13 -13.89
CA ASP A 60 47.35 -23.97 -14.17
C ASP A 60 46.08 -23.11 -14.10
N ASP A 61 45.65 -22.62 -15.27
CA ASP A 61 44.51 -21.71 -15.39
C ASP A 61 43.17 -22.39 -15.02
N LYS A 62 43.16 -23.71 -14.80
CA LYS A 62 42.00 -24.49 -14.35
C LYS A 62 42.05 -24.87 -12.86
N ALA A 63 43.08 -24.48 -12.12
CA ALA A 63 43.21 -24.82 -10.70
C ALA A 63 42.17 -24.07 -9.84
N TYR A 64 41.26 -24.82 -9.22
CA TYR A 64 40.21 -24.29 -8.35
C TYR A 64 40.72 -23.41 -7.19
N LEU A 65 41.71 -23.89 -6.42
CA LEU A 65 42.16 -23.21 -5.20
C LEU A 65 42.76 -21.80 -5.46
N PRO A 66 43.74 -21.61 -6.38
CA PRO A 66 44.24 -20.28 -6.68
C PRO A 66 43.16 -19.30 -7.13
N VAL A 67 42.16 -19.76 -7.90
CA VAL A 67 41.07 -18.93 -8.42
C VAL A 67 40.09 -18.56 -7.29
N LYS A 68 39.73 -19.52 -6.44
CA LYS A 68 38.89 -19.29 -5.25
C LYS A 68 39.51 -18.25 -4.33
N TYR A 69 40.77 -18.45 -3.93
CA TYR A 69 41.45 -17.53 -3.02
C TYR A 69 41.64 -16.15 -3.66
N LEU A 70 41.89 -16.07 -4.97
CA LEU A 70 41.96 -14.80 -5.69
C LEU A 70 40.61 -14.07 -5.67
N ALA A 71 39.50 -14.75 -5.97
CA ALA A 71 38.16 -14.17 -5.89
C ALA A 71 37.82 -13.68 -4.47
N ASN A 72 38.12 -14.51 -3.46
CA ASN A 72 37.94 -14.17 -2.06
C ASN A 72 38.79 -12.95 -1.65
N SER A 73 40.05 -12.88 -2.08
CA SER A 73 40.91 -11.72 -1.80
C SER A 73 40.34 -10.43 -2.39
N PHE A 74 39.89 -10.45 -3.65
CA PHE A 74 39.25 -9.27 -4.26
C PHE A 74 38.00 -8.85 -3.51
N ARG A 75 37.14 -9.80 -3.12
CA ARG A 75 35.96 -9.52 -2.28
C ARG A 75 36.36 -8.91 -0.92
N LYS A 76 37.43 -9.41 -0.29
CA LYS A 76 37.92 -8.92 1.01
C LYS A 76 38.46 -7.49 0.96
N ILE A 77 39.02 -7.06 -0.17
CA ILE A 77 39.44 -5.68 -0.41
C ILE A 77 38.35 -4.83 -1.08
N ARG A 78 37.11 -5.31 -1.15
CA ARG A 78 35.93 -4.63 -1.71
C ARG A 78 36.02 -4.31 -3.21
N ASP A 79 36.91 -4.99 -3.93
CA ASP A 79 37.01 -4.94 -5.40
C ASP A 79 36.04 -5.98 -6.00
N TYR A 80 34.75 -5.64 -5.94
CA TYR A 80 33.66 -6.55 -6.30
C TYR A 80 33.60 -6.81 -7.81
N GLU A 81 34.09 -5.89 -8.63
CA GLU A 81 34.18 -6.05 -10.09
C GLU A 81 35.17 -7.15 -10.47
N ASN A 82 36.37 -7.15 -9.87
CA ASN A 82 37.31 -8.26 -10.07
C ASN A 82 36.84 -9.53 -9.38
N ALA A 83 36.27 -9.42 -8.17
CA ALA A 83 35.75 -10.59 -7.46
C ALA A 83 34.72 -11.36 -8.30
N GLU A 84 33.77 -10.64 -8.92
CA GLU A 84 32.76 -11.22 -9.82
C GLU A 84 33.41 -12.03 -10.95
N LEU A 85 34.41 -11.46 -11.63
CA LEU A 85 35.11 -12.11 -12.75
C LEU A 85 35.72 -13.45 -12.34
N TYR A 86 36.34 -13.52 -11.15
CA TYR A 86 36.98 -14.75 -10.69
C TYR A 86 35.99 -15.72 -10.07
N TYR A 87 34.92 -15.24 -9.43
CA TYR A 87 33.86 -16.13 -8.94
C TYR A 87 33.13 -16.85 -10.06
N VAL A 88 32.92 -16.22 -11.22
CA VAL A 88 32.42 -16.92 -12.43
C VAL A 88 33.27 -18.14 -12.76
N LEU A 89 34.60 -18.05 -12.62
CA LEU A 89 35.51 -19.18 -12.86
C LEU A 89 35.42 -20.21 -11.73
N THR A 90 35.33 -19.76 -10.48
CA THR A 90 35.21 -20.64 -9.30
C THR A 90 33.95 -21.51 -9.37
N VAL A 91 32.80 -20.95 -9.72
CA VAL A 91 31.52 -21.69 -9.74
C VAL A 91 31.35 -22.62 -10.94
N ASN A 92 32.18 -22.46 -11.97
CA ASN A 92 32.24 -23.36 -13.13
C ASN A 92 33.29 -24.48 -12.97
N SER A 93 33.90 -24.62 -11.79
CA SER A 93 34.83 -25.68 -11.47
C SER A 93 34.10 -26.93 -10.98
N ASP A 94 34.62 -28.12 -11.32
CA ASP A 94 34.14 -29.41 -10.78
C ASP A 94 34.35 -29.54 -9.26
N SER A 95 35.14 -28.65 -8.64
CA SER A 95 35.43 -28.63 -7.20
C SER A 95 34.67 -27.54 -6.43
N VAL A 96 33.70 -26.88 -7.05
CA VAL A 96 32.89 -25.81 -6.45
C VAL A 96 32.27 -26.25 -5.12
N GLN A 97 32.24 -25.34 -4.14
CA GLN A 97 31.60 -25.54 -2.85
C GLN A 97 30.38 -24.60 -2.72
N ALA A 98 29.46 -24.91 -1.81
CA ALA A 98 28.26 -24.11 -1.60
C ALA A 98 28.61 -22.64 -1.33
N GLU A 99 29.60 -22.36 -0.47
CA GLU A 99 30.02 -21.01 -0.09
C GLU A 99 30.53 -20.18 -1.28
N ASP A 100 31.01 -20.82 -2.34
CA ASP A 100 31.45 -20.11 -3.54
C ASP A 100 30.26 -19.43 -4.24
N TYR A 101 29.09 -20.07 -4.24
CA TYR A 101 27.84 -19.48 -4.75
C TYR A 101 27.35 -18.33 -3.86
N LEU A 102 27.45 -18.47 -2.54
CA LEU A 102 27.11 -17.39 -1.61
C LEU A 102 27.97 -16.15 -1.88
N TYR A 103 29.29 -16.31 -1.92
CA TYR A 103 30.19 -15.16 -2.11
C TYR A 103 30.12 -14.58 -3.52
N TYR A 104 29.83 -15.41 -4.53
CA TYR A 104 29.56 -14.92 -5.88
C TYR A 104 28.27 -14.09 -5.91
N GLY A 105 27.20 -14.58 -5.28
CA GLY A 105 25.94 -13.86 -5.14
C GLY A 105 26.13 -12.53 -4.42
N GLN A 106 26.93 -12.48 -3.35
CA GLN A 106 27.27 -11.24 -2.65
C GLN A 106 28.03 -10.25 -3.54
N ALA A 107 29.01 -10.71 -4.32
CA ALA A 107 29.73 -9.84 -5.27
C ALA A 107 28.79 -9.31 -6.38
N LEU A 108 27.89 -10.14 -6.90
CA LEU A 108 26.88 -9.73 -7.88
C LEU A 108 25.89 -8.71 -7.29
N LYS A 109 25.39 -8.97 -6.08
CA LYS A 109 24.51 -8.07 -5.33
C LYS A 109 25.21 -6.72 -5.13
N ALA A 110 26.48 -6.77 -4.70
CA ALA A 110 27.29 -5.58 -4.55
C ALA A 110 27.42 -4.81 -5.86
N ASN A 111 27.60 -5.48 -7.00
CA ASN A 111 27.64 -4.86 -8.33
C ASN A 111 26.26 -4.47 -8.89
N GLY A 112 25.19 -4.53 -8.09
CA GLY A 112 23.83 -4.16 -8.47
C GLY A 112 23.13 -5.18 -9.39
N LYS A 113 23.64 -6.40 -9.50
CA LYS A 113 23.10 -7.48 -10.36
C LYS A 113 22.19 -8.42 -9.54
N LEU A 114 21.05 -7.90 -9.09
CA LEU A 114 20.16 -8.57 -8.14
C LEU A 114 19.58 -9.90 -8.65
N ALA A 115 19.04 -9.98 -9.88
CA ALA A 115 18.59 -11.26 -10.45
C ALA A 115 19.70 -12.32 -10.54
N ALA A 116 20.91 -11.92 -10.97
CA ALA A 116 22.04 -12.84 -11.06
C ALA A 116 22.46 -13.32 -9.66
N ALA A 117 22.46 -12.42 -8.67
CA ALA A 117 22.72 -12.74 -7.28
C ALA A 117 21.69 -13.73 -6.72
N LYS A 118 20.39 -13.50 -6.99
CA LYS A 118 19.30 -14.40 -6.60
C LYS A 118 19.53 -15.82 -7.08
N ASN A 119 19.96 -15.99 -8.33
CA ASN A 119 20.29 -17.32 -8.88
C ASN A 119 21.45 -18.01 -8.13
N GLN A 120 22.47 -17.26 -7.69
CA GLN A 120 23.55 -17.87 -6.92
C GLN A 120 23.12 -18.19 -5.48
N PHE A 121 22.29 -17.35 -4.87
CA PHE A 121 21.74 -17.62 -3.54
C PHE A 121 20.80 -18.82 -3.53
N LEU A 122 20.01 -19.04 -4.59
CA LEU A 122 19.22 -20.26 -4.78
C LEU A 122 20.13 -21.50 -4.82
N LYS A 123 21.20 -21.47 -5.62
CA LYS A 123 22.18 -22.57 -5.67
C LYS A 123 22.88 -22.80 -4.33
N PHE A 124 23.19 -21.74 -3.60
CA PHE A 124 23.73 -21.87 -2.24
C PHE A 124 22.72 -22.55 -1.32
N ALA A 125 21.46 -22.13 -1.33
CA ALA A 125 20.41 -22.72 -0.51
C ALA A 125 20.13 -24.21 -0.87
N GLU A 126 20.28 -24.59 -2.14
CA GLU A 126 20.17 -25.98 -2.59
C GLU A 126 21.32 -26.87 -2.09
N LEU A 127 22.54 -26.34 -2.00
CA LEU A 127 23.76 -27.10 -1.71
C LEU A 127 24.23 -27.02 -0.25
N SER A 128 23.79 -26.01 0.49
CA SER A 128 24.24 -25.71 1.85
C SER A 128 23.31 -26.32 2.89
N GLU A 129 23.87 -26.81 3.99
CA GLU A 129 23.09 -27.17 5.19
C GLU A 129 22.63 -25.93 5.98
N ASN A 130 23.15 -24.74 5.66
CA ASN A 130 22.80 -23.48 6.31
C ASN A 130 21.69 -22.74 5.54
N GLU A 131 20.46 -23.23 5.72
CA GLU A 131 19.25 -22.68 5.09
C GLU A 131 19.01 -21.21 5.47
N PHE A 132 19.33 -20.83 6.72
CA PHE A 132 19.09 -19.50 7.27
C PHE A 132 19.78 -18.40 6.45
N LEU A 133 21.08 -18.57 6.15
CA LEU A 133 21.82 -17.55 5.41
C LEU A 133 21.38 -17.45 3.95
N GLY A 134 21.01 -18.58 3.33
CA GLY A 134 20.45 -18.59 1.97
C GLY A 134 19.12 -17.84 1.91
N ASN A 135 18.24 -18.11 2.87
CA ASN A 135 16.93 -17.46 2.98
C ASN A 135 17.03 -15.96 3.22
N ILE A 136 17.94 -15.50 4.10
CA ILE A 136 18.17 -14.05 4.32
C ILE A 136 18.67 -13.35 3.05
N MET A 137 19.57 -13.98 2.31
CA MET A 137 20.09 -13.39 1.07
C MET A 137 19.01 -13.30 -0.01
N LEU A 138 18.11 -14.30 -0.10
CA LEU A 138 16.96 -14.26 -1.01
C LEU A 138 15.93 -13.21 -0.57
N GLN A 139 15.59 -13.17 0.72
CA GLN A 139 14.72 -12.16 1.32
C GLN A 139 15.23 -10.74 1.03
N SER A 140 16.54 -10.51 1.15
CA SER A 140 17.17 -9.23 0.82
C SER A 140 16.81 -8.77 -0.59
N ILE A 141 16.84 -9.67 -1.58
CA ILE A 141 16.52 -9.31 -2.98
C ILE A 141 15.06 -8.86 -3.11
N ASP A 142 14.14 -9.57 -2.46
CA ASP A 142 12.70 -9.27 -2.52
C ASP A 142 12.36 -7.97 -1.77
N GLU A 143 13.01 -7.74 -0.62
CA GLU A 143 12.88 -6.50 0.16
C GLU A 143 13.46 -5.29 -0.57
N ILE A 144 14.65 -5.38 -1.15
CA ILE A 144 15.24 -4.29 -1.97
C ILE A 144 14.26 -3.90 -3.10
N ASN A 145 13.71 -4.89 -3.80
CA ASN A 145 12.75 -4.64 -4.89
C ASN A 145 11.48 -3.92 -4.41
N THR A 146 11.09 -4.13 -3.16
CA THR A 146 9.94 -3.47 -2.53
C THR A 146 10.31 -2.06 -2.09
N TRP A 147 11.40 -1.90 -1.33
CA TRP A 147 11.87 -0.61 -0.82
C TRP A 147 12.25 0.39 -1.91
N GLU A 148 12.71 -0.09 -3.07
CA GLU A 148 13.01 0.78 -4.21
C GLU A 148 11.75 1.39 -4.87
N LYS A 149 10.56 0.83 -4.62
CA LYS A 149 9.28 1.42 -5.07
C LYS A 149 8.70 2.43 -4.08
N GLU A 150 9.19 2.44 -2.84
CA GLU A 150 8.69 3.32 -1.79
C GLU A 150 9.24 4.76 -1.92
N PRO A 151 8.47 5.79 -1.51
CA PRO A 151 8.97 7.15 -1.39
C PRO A 151 10.20 7.22 -0.47
N LYS A 152 11.25 7.92 -0.90
CA LYS A 152 12.50 8.04 -0.14
C LYS A 152 12.33 9.00 1.04
N GLU A 153 12.50 8.49 2.27
CA GLU A 153 12.40 9.27 3.52
C GLU A 153 13.57 10.25 3.69
N PHE A 154 14.73 9.96 3.11
CA PHE A 154 15.93 10.78 3.24
C PHE A 154 16.42 11.28 1.88
N LYS A 155 17.09 12.42 1.89
CA LYS A 155 18.05 12.81 0.86
C LYS A 155 19.44 12.48 1.36
N SER A 156 20.32 12.07 0.45
CA SER A 156 21.74 11.94 0.74
C SER A 156 22.59 12.53 -0.38
N GLY A 157 23.74 13.10 -0.02
CA GLY A 157 24.70 13.69 -0.94
C GLY A 157 26.13 13.57 -0.43
N VAL A 158 27.09 13.57 -1.35
CA VAL A 158 28.52 13.53 -1.04
C VAL A 158 29.03 14.92 -0.70
N GLU A 159 29.84 15.04 0.35
CA GLU A 159 30.52 16.30 0.70
C GLU A 159 31.92 16.33 0.07
N SER A 160 32.09 17.09 -1.03
CA SER A 160 33.31 17.01 -1.85
C SER A 160 34.60 17.46 -1.15
N ASP A 161 34.49 18.38 -0.20
CA ASP A 161 35.63 18.98 0.50
C ASP A 161 36.00 18.23 1.78
N LEU A 162 35.04 17.52 2.38
CA LEU A 162 35.29 16.67 3.54
C LEU A 162 36.06 15.41 3.15
N ASN A 163 35.78 14.88 1.97
CA ASN A 163 36.34 13.63 1.51
C ASN A 163 37.71 13.80 0.81
N SER A 164 38.51 12.75 0.80
CA SER A 164 39.78 12.62 0.10
C SER A 164 39.71 11.47 -0.92
N PRO A 165 40.77 11.19 -1.69
CA PRO A 165 40.84 9.97 -2.50
C PRO A 165 40.96 8.66 -1.68
N LEU A 166 41.06 8.76 -0.35
CA LEU A 166 41.17 7.61 0.57
C LEU A 166 39.88 7.50 1.41
N SER A 167 39.96 7.09 2.68
CA SER A 167 38.79 6.80 3.51
C SER A 167 38.56 7.88 4.58
N GLU A 168 37.28 8.18 4.81
CA GLU A 168 36.74 9.07 5.84
C GLU A 168 35.50 8.44 6.50
N TYR A 169 35.48 8.37 7.83
CA TYR A 169 34.33 7.88 8.60
C TYR A 169 34.39 8.32 10.06
N GLY A 170 33.41 7.92 10.89
CA GLY A 170 33.48 8.14 12.34
C GLY A 170 33.35 9.60 12.75
N LEU A 171 32.51 10.38 12.05
CA LEU A 171 32.28 11.79 12.33
C LEU A 171 31.53 11.97 13.66
N VAL A 172 32.02 12.89 14.52
CA VAL A 172 31.34 13.33 15.74
C VAL A 172 31.53 14.84 15.95
N LEU A 173 30.58 15.49 16.64
CA LEU A 173 30.74 16.86 17.10
C LEU A 173 31.43 16.90 18.47
N PHE A 174 32.24 17.93 18.66
CA PHE A 174 32.90 18.24 19.92
C PHE A 174 33.07 19.75 20.07
N LYS A 175 32.29 20.36 20.96
CA LYS A 175 32.26 21.82 21.16
C LYS A 175 32.00 22.54 19.82
N ASN A 176 32.95 23.38 19.40
CA ASN A 176 32.91 24.10 18.13
C ASN A 176 33.73 23.39 17.03
N LEU A 177 34.06 22.11 17.23
CA LEU A 177 34.85 21.31 16.31
C LEU A 177 34.07 20.07 15.87
N VAL A 178 34.55 19.50 14.78
CA VAL A 178 34.14 18.21 14.25
C VAL A 178 35.36 17.32 14.32
N TYR A 179 35.23 16.11 14.86
CA TYR A 179 36.26 15.08 14.75
C TYR A 179 35.81 13.99 13.80
N PHE A 180 36.74 13.45 13.02
CA PHE A 180 36.48 12.31 12.15
C PHE A 180 37.78 11.53 11.90
N THR A 181 37.63 10.28 11.48
CA THR A 181 38.74 9.38 11.16
C THR A 181 39.07 9.46 9.67
N SER A 182 40.35 9.55 9.32
CA SER A 182 40.81 9.55 7.94
C SER A 182 42.23 9.03 7.81
N ASN A 183 42.57 8.46 6.65
CA ASN A 183 43.92 8.08 6.25
C ASN A 183 44.48 8.97 5.12
N ARG A 184 43.96 10.20 4.97
CA ARG A 184 44.33 11.13 3.89
C ARG A 184 45.80 11.55 3.86
N ASP A 185 46.48 11.62 5.01
CA ASP A 185 47.89 12.00 5.12
C ASP A 185 48.68 10.99 5.96
N ILE A 186 50.00 10.96 5.73
CA ILE A 186 50.92 10.19 6.57
C ILE A 186 51.06 10.88 7.93
N ASN A 187 50.67 10.18 8.99
CA ASN A 187 50.95 10.57 10.36
C ASN A 187 52.47 10.45 10.62
N GLN A 188 53.08 11.52 11.09
CA GLN A 188 54.53 11.58 11.33
C GLN A 188 55.01 10.62 12.43
N ASN A 189 54.09 10.17 13.30
CA ASN A 189 54.38 9.17 14.31
C ASN A 189 54.28 7.73 13.77
N SER A 190 53.80 7.55 12.53
CA SER A 190 53.49 6.24 11.94
C SER A 190 54.49 5.84 10.86
N PRO A 191 54.64 4.53 10.56
CA PRO A 191 55.25 4.08 9.32
C PRO A 191 54.48 4.61 8.09
N GLU A 192 55.15 4.68 6.94
CA GLU A 192 54.58 5.29 5.71
C GLU A 192 53.29 4.61 5.21
N ALA A 193 53.16 3.30 5.38
CA ALA A 193 52.03 2.52 4.87
C ALA A 193 51.66 1.34 5.79
N SER A 194 50.37 1.02 5.83
CA SER A 194 49.80 -0.16 6.47
C SER A 194 50.05 -1.41 5.63
N SER A 195 50.32 -2.54 6.29
CA SER A 195 50.46 -3.85 5.62
C SER A 195 49.12 -4.45 5.17
N TRP A 196 47.99 -3.84 5.55
CA TRP A 196 46.64 -4.31 5.21
C TRP A 196 46.30 -4.02 3.75
N ASP A 197 46.42 -2.75 3.34
CA ASP A 197 46.03 -2.24 2.03
C ASP A 197 47.08 -1.32 1.37
N GLY A 198 48.19 -1.01 2.05
CA GLY A 198 49.22 -0.11 1.56
C GLY A 198 48.90 1.39 1.74
N SER A 199 47.80 1.75 2.40
CA SER A 199 47.43 3.14 2.67
C SER A 199 48.08 3.66 3.97
N PRO A 200 48.13 4.99 4.20
CA PRO A 200 48.53 5.55 5.49
C PRO A 200 47.64 5.02 6.64
N TYR A 201 48.15 5.08 7.87
CA TYR A 201 47.38 4.68 9.04
C TYR A 201 46.25 5.68 9.34
N TYR A 202 45.10 5.16 9.75
CA TYR A 202 43.95 5.95 10.18
C TYR A 202 44.32 6.85 11.36
N SER A 203 44.01 8.13 11.24
CA SER A 203 44.25 9.16 12.23
C SER A 203 42.99 10.02 12.42
N MET A 204 42.91 10.69 13.56
CA MET A 204 41.88 11.66 13.89
C MET A 204 42.20 13.03 13.30
N TYR A 205 41.21 13.63 12.68
CA TYR A 205 41.24 14.96 12.07
C TYR A 205 40.16 15.85 12.68
N GLU A 206 40.39 17.15 12.61
CA GLU A 206 39.47 18.18 13.07
C GLU A 206 39.25 19.31 12.05
N PHE A 207 38.08 19.94 12.13
CA PHE A 207 37.77 21.24 11.52
C PHE A 207 36.69 21.96 12.33
N ASP A 208 36.45 23.23 12.02
CA ASP A 208 35.46 24.05 12.72
C ASP A 208 34.03 23.62 12.35
N SER A 209 33.17 23.41 13.36
CA SER A 209 31.80 22.91 13.13
C SER A 209 30.90 23.90 12.40
N SER A 210 31.21 25.20 12.43
CA SER A 210 30.49 26.19 11.63
C SER A 210 30.73 26.02 10.12
N GLU A 211 31.83 25.38 9.73
CA GLU A 211 32.15 25.10 8.33
C GLU A 211 31.35 23.91 7.77
N ILE A 212 30.71 23.05 8.60
CA ILE A 212 29.90 21.88 8.16
C ILE A 212 28.82 22.24 7.12
N MET A 213 28.19 23.39 7.30
CA MET A 213 27.05 23.85 6.49
C MET A 213 27.45 24.99 5.54
N SER A 214 28.74 25.29 5.44
CA SER A 214 29.27 26.38 4.62
C SER A 214 29.65 25.89 3.23
N ASP A 215 29.48 26.74 2.22
CA ASP A 215 30.03 26.53 0.88
C ASP A 215 31.54 26.86 0.81
N GLU A 216 32.13 27.31 1.92
CA GLU A 216 33.57 27.57 2.01
C GLU A 216 34.38 26.27 2.15
N LYS A 217 35.61 26.31 1.62
CA LYS A 217 36.54 25.19 1.70
C LYS A 217 36.90 24.85 3.15
N LEU A 218 36.65 23.60 3.55
CA LEU A 218 36.94 23.10 4.90
C LEU A 218 38.43 23.19 5.23
N LYS A 219 38.75 23.76 6.40
CA LYS A 219 40.14 23.85 6.91
C LYS A 219 40.48 22.66 7.80
N ILE A 220 40.57 21.49 7.18
CA ILE A 220 40.83 20.23 7.87
C ILE A 220 42.28 20.13 8.35
N LYS A 221 42.48 19.68 9.59
CA LYS A 221 43.80 19.49 10.22
C LYS A 221 43.86 18.14 10.93
N MET A 222 45.00 17.46 10.84
CA MET A 222 45.26 16.29 11.69
C MET A 222 45.41 16.74 13.14
N ILE A 223 44.75 16.05 14.06
CA ILE A 223 44.79 16.41 15.49
C ILE A 223 46.17 16.09 16.05
N SER A 224 46.76 17.06 16.75
CA SER A 224 48.06 16.86 17.42
C SER A 224 47.90 16.27 18.83
N GLY A 225 48.93 15.59 19.31
CA GLY A 225 48.97 15.05 20.68
C GLY A 225 48.47 13.61 20.79
N LEU A 226 47.94 13.24 21.95
CA LEU A 226 47.71 11.85 22.34
C LEU A 226 46.52 11.16 21.66
N LEU A 227 45.74 11.88 20.84
CA LEU A 227 44.65 11.27 20.07
C LEU A 227 45.19 10.41 18.93
N ASN A 228 46.27 10.82 18.29
CA ASN A 228 46.94 10.09 17.22
C ASN A 228 48.21 9.42 17.75
N THR A 229 48.25 8.10 17.62
CA THR A 229 49.35 7.21 18.01
C THR A 229 50.15 6.78 16.78
N GLU A 230 50.95 5.72 16.90
CA GLU A 230 51.79 5.20 15.81
C GLU A 230 50.99 4.41 14.76
N TYR A 231 49.80 3.90 15.09
CA TYR A 231 49.03 2.99 14.23
C TYR A 231 47.59 3.49 14.01
N HIS A 232 46.66 2.60 13.65
CA HIS A 232 45.28 2.98 13.38
C HIS A 232 44.59 3.50 14.66
N ASP A 233 44.15 4.75 14.61
CA ASP A 233 43.32 5.43 15.59
C ASP A 233 41.95 5.77 15.00
N GLY A 234 40.90 5.53 15.77
CA GLY A 234 39.52 5.80 15.39
C GLY A 234 38.71 4.54 15.04
N PRO A 235 37.38 4.63 15.02
CA PRO A 235 36.60 5.83 15.33
C PRO A 235 36.59 6.10 16.85
N LEU A 236 36.14 7.31 17.22
CA LEU A 236 35.91 7.69 18.61
C LEU A 236 34.44 8.09 18.85
N SER A 237 34.03 8.06 20.11
CA SER A 237 32.76 8.60 20.59
C SER A 237 33.02 9.49 21.80
N ILE A 238 32.18 10.52 21.97
CA ILE A 238 32.26 11.51 23.03
C ILE A 238 30.92 11.52 23.76
N ASN A 239 30.94 11.60 25.09
CA ASN A 239 29.70 11.69 25.87
C ASN A 239 29.02 13.05 25.67
N GLU A 240 27.72 13.12 25.95
CA GLU A 240 26.90 14.33 25.80
C GLU A 240 27.45 15.57 26.54
N GLN A 241 28.17 15.37 27.66
CA GLN A 241 28.80 16.45 28.43
C GLN A 241 30.14 16.92 27.85
N GLU A 242 30.65 16.28 26.81
CA GLU A 242 31.92 16.62 26.16
C GLU A 242 33.13 16.58 27.12
N THR A 243 33.10 15.66 28.08
CA THR A 243 34.11 15.51 29.15
C THR A 243 34.89 14.21 29.06
N LYS A 244 34.34 13.20 28.38
CA LYS A 244 34.94 11.88 28.21
C LYS A 244 34.81 11.43 26.77
N LEU A 245 35.84 10.74 26.30
CA LEU A 245 35.78 10.01 25.03
C LEU A 245 36.13 8.54 25.23
N ILE A 246 35.77 7.75 24.22
CA ILE A 246 36.31 6.42 23.99
C ILE A 246 36.79 6.34 22.54
N ILE A 247 37.97 5.79 22.31
CA ILE A 247 38.59 5.65 20.97
C ILE A 247 39.04 4.21 20.73
N THR A 248 38.86 3.73 19.51
CA THR A 248 39.37 2.44 19.05
C THR A 248 40.81 2.59 18.56
N ARG A 249 41.67 1.64 18.91
CA ARG A 249 43.09 1.62 18.53
C ARG A 249 43.55 0.21 18.18
N ILE A 250 44.57 0.13 17.33
CA ILE A 250 45.35 -1.10 17.14
C ILE A 250 46.75 -0.88 17.72
N ASP A 251 47.14 -1.73 18.66
CA ASP A 251 48.51 -1.78 19.15
C ASP A 251 49.29 -2.81 18.33
N ASN A 252 50.08 -2.37 17.35
CA ASN A 252 50.91 -3.25 16.53
C ASN A 252 52.16 -3.66 17.32
N GLN A 253 52.00 -4.61 18.24
CA GLN A 253 53.16 -5.25 18.85
C GLN A 253 53.70 -6.33 17.92
N MET A 254 54.89 -6.12 17.37
CA MET A 254 55.61 -7.12 16.57
C MET A 254 55.96 -8.35 17.42
N ARG A 255 55.02 -9.31 17.53
CA ARG A 255 55.12 -10.52 18.37
C ARG A 255 55.25 -11.82 17.55
N GLY A 256 55.95 -11.76 16.43
CA GLY A 256 56.18 -12.91 15.54
C GLY A 256 55.11 -13.07 14.46
N LYS A 257 55.27 -14.07 13.59
CA LYS A 257 54.45 -14.26 12.38
C LYS A 257 53.01 -14.71 12.64
N ASP A 258 52.75 -15.26 13.82
CA ASP A 258 51.46 -15.88 14.17
C ASP A 258 50.60 -14.97 15.07
N PHE A 259 51.04 -13.75 15.37
CA PHE A 259 50.31 -12.81 16.22
C PHE A 259 49.40 -11.92 15.38
N LEU A 260 48.09 -12.05 15.58
CA LEU A 260 47.08 -11.20 14.96
C LEU A 260 46.77 -10.00 15.86
N ASN A 261 46.99 -8.78 15.35
CA ASN A 261 46.69 -7.57 16.11
C ASN A 261 45.18 -7.43 16.33
N ARG A 262 44.77 -7.13 17.58
CA ARG A 262 43.37 -6.95 17.98
C ARG A 262 43.04 -5.48 18.19
N MET A 263 41.82 -5.10 17.82
CA MET A 263 41.31 -3.76 18.15
C MET A 263 41.03 -3.67 19.65
N LYS A 264 41.39 -2.53 20.24
CA LYS A 264 41.24 -2.24 21.65
C LYS A 264 40.62 -0.86 21.84
N MET A 265 39.90 -0.67 22.93
CA MET A 265 39.31 0.63 23.26
C MET A 265 40.07 1.33 24.39
N TYR A 266 40.15 2.66 24.33
CA TYR A 266 40.78 3.50 25.35
C TYR A 266 39.85 4.67 25.69
N THR A 267 39.71 4.96 26.99
CA THR A 267 38.94 6.12 27.48
C THR A 267 39.89 7.25 27.84
N ALA A 268 39.49 8.50 27.59
CA ALA A 268 40.24 9.69 27.99
C ALA A 268 39.33 10.77 28.57
N ASP A 269 39.91 11.64 29.40
CA ASP A 269 39.24 12.76 30.05
C ASP A 269 39.63 14.08 29.34
N TYR A 270 38.68 15.00 29.18
CA TYR A 270 38.94 16.34 28.65
C TYR A 270 39.19 17.33 29.80
N GLU A 271 40.43 17.77 29.96
CA GLU A 271 40.84 18.66 31.05
C GLU A 271 41.86 19.71 30.57
N ASN A 272 41.65 20.98 30.91
CA ASN A 272 42.51 22.11 30.53
C ASN A 272 42.75 22.19 29.00
N ASP A 273 41.65 22.13 28.25
CA ASP A 273 41.60 22.17 26.79
C ASP A 273 42.42 21.11 26.04
N LYS A 274 42.63 19.94 26.67
CA LYS A 274 43.32 18.80 26.06
C LYS A 274 42.72 17.48 26.53
N TRP A 275 42.73 16.49 25.65
CA TRP A 275 42.50 15.10 26.02
C TRP A 275 43.70 14.53 26.78
N LYS A 276 43.46 13.96 27.94
CA LYS A 276 44.47 13.40 28.85
C LYS A 276 44.00 12.07 29.45
N ASN A 277 44.88 11.43 30.21
CA ASN A 277 44.56 10.24 31.01
C ASN A 277 44.00 9.07 30.21
N PHE A 278 44.56 8.80 29.02
CA PHE A 278 44.17 7.64 28.21
C PHE A 278 44.38 6.34 29.00
N LYS A 279 43.27 5.66 29.29
CA LYS A 279 43.23 4.39 30.04
C LYS A 279 42.64 3.29 29.17
N PRO A 280 43.22 2.09 29.14
CA PRO A 280 42.65 0.98 28.40
C PRO A 280 41.28 0.60 28.99
N PHE A 281 40.34 0.27 28.12
CA PHE A 281 39.07 -0.33 28.53
C PHE A 281 39.36 -1.66 29.25
N PRO A 282 38.78 -1.93 30.45
CA PRO A 282 39.17 -3.06 31.28
C PRO A 282 38.97 -4.45 30.64
N PHE A 283 38.12 -4.56 29.62
CA PHE A 283 37.82 -5.82 28.93
C PHE A 283 38.50 -5.95 27.57
N ASN A 284 39.52 -5.14 27.28
CA ASN A 284 40.41 -5.38 26.16
C ASN A 284 41.13 -6.74 26.31
N SER A 285 41.44 -7.39 25.19
CA SER A 285 42.05 -8.72 25.14
C SER A 285 43.04 -8.83 23.98
N ASP A 286 43.97 -9.78 24.08
CA ASP A 286 44.85 -10.17 22.95
C ASP A 286 44.22 -11.32 22.13
N GLU A 287 43.21 -11.99 22.67
CA GLU A 287 42.49 -13.13 22.08
C GLU A 287 41.34 -12.68 21.17
N TYR A 288 40.64 -11.60 21.54
CA TYR A 288 39.53 -11.01 20.81
C TYR A 288 39.64 -9.48 20.76
N SER A 289 38.94 -8.89 19.80
CA SER A 289 38.82 -7.46 19.57
C SER A 289 37.66 -6.85 20.33
N VAL A 290 37.85 -5.61 20.78
CA VAL A 290 36.83 -4.76 21.39
C VAL A 290 36.96 -3.38 20.74
N CYS A 291 35.90 -2.89 20.08
CA CYS A 291 36.00 -1.73 19.21
C CYS A 291 34.71 -0.92 19.07
N GLN A 292 34.84 0.25 18.44
CA GLN A 292 33.75 1.10 17.95
C GLN A 292 32.73 1.46 19.03
N GLY A 293 33.24 1.85 20.20
CA GLY A 293 32.40 2.19 21.35
C GLY A 293 31.61 3.49 21.19
N HIS A 294 30.41 3.52 21.76
CA HIS A 294 29.54 4.69 21.88
C HIS A 294 29.15 4.94 23.33
N LEU A 295 29.50 6.14 23.84
CA LEU A 295 29.16 6.60 25.18
C LEU A 295 27.77 7.23 25.21
N ALA A 296 26.80 6.48 25.70
CA ALA A 296 25.41 6.88 25.88
C ALA A 296 25.10 7.29 27.32
N ASP A 297 23.89 7.83 27.54
CA ASP A 297 23.32 8.13 28.86
C ASP A 297 24.28 8.97 29.72
N SER A 298 24.78 10.06 29.11
CA SER A 298 25.77 10.95 29.74
C SER A 298 27.10 10.25 30.11
N GLY A 299 27.48 9.22 29.36
CA GLY A 299 28.67 8.41 29.57
C GLY A 299 28.53 7.32 30.64
N LYS A 300 27.30 7.04 31.09
CA LYS A 300 27.01 5.95 32.05
C LYS A 300 26.84 4.59 31.38
N THR A 301 26.57 4.57 30.08
CA THR A 301 26.37 3.32 29.35
C THR A 301 27.25 3.33 28.11
N LEU A 302 27.97 2.22 27.89
CA LEU A 302 28.84 2.02 26.75
C LEU A 302 28.26 0.89 25.89
N TYR A 303 27.92 1.22 24.65
CA TYR A 303 27.62 0.24 23.61
C TYR A 303 28.87 0.03 22.76
N PHE A 304 29.22 -1.20 22.39
CA PHE A 304 30.42 -1.47 21.61
C PHE A 304 30.34 -2.80 20.87
N ALA A 305 31.19 -2.99 19.86
CA ALA A 305 31.28 -4.22 19.08
C ALA A 305 32.45 -5.09 19.57
N SER A 306 32.28 -6.42 19.54
CA SER A 306 33.33 -7.37 19.91
C SER A 306 33.11 -8.76 19.31
N ASP A 307 34.20 -9.44 18.92
CA ASP A 307 34.23 -10.87 18.54
C ASP A 307 34.59 -11.78 19.74
N MET A 308 34.27 -11.34 20.98
CA MET A 308 34.55 -12.11 22.18
C MET A 308 33.75 -13.44 22.22
N PRO A 309 34.29 -14.51 22.83
CA PRO A 309 33.57 -15.78 22.94
C PRO A 309 32.21 -15.66 23.66
N GLY A 310 31.21 -16.37 23.15
CA GLY A 310 29.84 -16.39 23.71
C GLY A 310 28.86 -15.43 23.05
N GLY A 311 29.26 -14.76 21.96
CA GLY A 311 28.37 -14.05 21.04
C GLY A 311 27.60 -14.98 20.08
N GLN A 312 26.83 -14.38 19.16
CA GLN A 312 26.05 -15.05 18.12
C GLN A 312 26.87 -15.28 16.84
N GLY A 313 27.88 -14.46 16.58
CA GLY A 313 28.58 -14.46 15.30
C GLY A 313 29.92 -13.78 15.29
N GLY A 314 30.20 -13.04 14.22
CA GLY A 314 31.44 -12.30 14.00
C GLY A 314 31.65 -11.22 15.05
N PHE A 315 31.37 -9.97 14.70
CA PHE A 315 31.28 -8.91 15.70
C PHE A 315 29.85 -8.81 16.22
N ASP A 316 29.69 -8.92 17.53
CA ASP A 316 28.42 -8.75 18.22
C ASP A 316 28.40 -7.42 18.96
N LEU A 317 27.21 -6.84 19.16
CA LEU A 317 27.02 -5.67 20.03
C LEU A 317 26.84 -6.08 21.49
N TYR A 318 27.55 -5.36 22.35
CA TYR A 318 27.53 -5.50 23.81
C TYR A 318 27.24 -4.16 24.46
N ARG A 319 26.76 -4.22 25.71
CA ARG A 319 26.59 -3.08 26.60
C ARG A 319 27.35 -3.30 27.91
N SER A 320 27.97 -2.24 28.41
CA SER A 320 28.54 -2.17 29.77
C SER A 320 28.07 -0.88 30.45
N ASN A 321 27.80 -0.94 31.75
CA ASN A 321 27.35 0.20 32.52
C ASN A 321 28.47 0.68 33.46
N TRP A 322 28.58 1.99 33.63
CA TRP A 322 29.46 2.60 34.60
C TRP A 322 28.79 2.62 35.98
N GLU A 323 29.22 1.73 36.85
CA GLU A 323 28.66 1.52 38.18
C GLU A 323 29.80 1.39 39.20
N ASN A 324 29.67 1.99 40.37
CA ASN A 324 30.69 1.90 41.44
C ASN A 324 32.13 2.25 40.98
N ASN A 325 32.27 3.29 40.14
CA ASN A 325 33.55 3.75 39.56
C ASN A 325 34.28 2.71 38.66
N GLN A 326 33.55 1.77 38.08
CA GLN A 326 34.09 0.80 37.14
C GLN A 326 33.06 0.41 36.08
N TRP A 327 33.52 -0.14 34.96
CA TRP A 327 32.66 -0.74 33.95
C TRP A 327 32.18 -2.11 34.43
N SER A 328 30.87 -2.37 34.34
CA SER A 328 30.30 -3.68 34.59
C SER A 328 30.70 -4.69 33.52
N LYS A 329 30.57 -5.98 33.80
CA LYS A 329 30.90 -7.04 32.82
C LYS A 329 30.07 -6.82 31.54
N PRO A 330 30.68 -6.92 30.34
CA PRO A 330 29.95 -6.80 29.08
C PRO A 330 28.77 -7.75 28.99
N GLN A 331 27.62 -7.19 28.61
CA GLN A 331 26.38 -7.92 28.36
C GLN A 331 26.08 -7.92 26.86
N ASN A 332 25.99 -9.10 26.27
CA ASN A 332 25.58 -9.25 24.86
C ASN A 332 24.13 -8.76 24.69
N LEU A 333 23.84 -8.01 23.62
CA LEU A 333 22.50 -7.47 23.35
C LEU A 333 21.47 -8.53 22.90
N GLY A 334 21.92 -9.76 22.67
CA GLY A 334 21.08 -10.92 22.38
C GLY A 334 20.71 -11.05 20.91
N LYS A 335 20.11 -12.20 20.57
CA LYS A 335 19.77 -12.62 19.19
C LYS A 335 18.79 -11.72 18.43
N ASN A 336 18.15 -10.76 19.11
CA ASN A 336 17.28 -9.79 18.46
C ASN A 336 18.08 -8.68 17.77
N ILE A 337 19.28 -8.39 18.29
CA ILE A 337 20.20 -7.38 17.74
C ILE A 337 21.34 -8.07 17.00
N ASN A 338 21.94 -9.08 17.62
CA ASN A 338 23.11 -9.78 17.10
C ASN A 338 22.73 -10.98 16.23
N THR A 339 23.48 -11.18 15.15
CA THR A 339 23.30 -12.25 14.17
C THR A 339 24.57 -13.12 14.12
N PRO A 340 24.57 -14.22 13.34
CA PRO A 340 25.80 -14.95 13.04
C PRO A 340 26.86 -14.17 12.24
N LYS A 341 26.60 -12.91 11.86
CA LYS A 341 27.49 -12.05 11.07
C LYS A 341 28.03 -10.91 11.92
N ASN A 342 28.28 -9.73 11.34
CA ASN A 342 28.87 -8.59 12.02
C ASN A 342 27.81 -7.53 12.28
N GLU A 343 27.72 -7.09 13.54
CA GLU A 343 27.05 -5.89 13.98
C GLU A 343 28.09 -4.94 14.60
N VAL A 344 28.21 -3.75 14.00
CA VAL A 344 29.32 -2.82 14.20
C VAL A 344 28.83 -1.37 14.24
N PHE A 345 29.68 -0.43 14.67
CA PHE A 345 29.38 1.01 14.77
C PHE A 345 28.06 1.35 15.51
N PRO A 346 27.85 0.88 16.76
CA PRO A 346 26.67 1.26 17.53
C PRO A 346 26.62 2.77 17.77
N TYR A 347 25.43 3.36 17.66
CA TYR A 347 25.12 4.73 18.00
C TYR A 347 23.74 4.78 18.65
N TYR A 348 23.68 5.09 19.94
CA TYR A 348 22.44 5.11 20.72
C TYR A 348 22.00 6.55 21.01
N ARG A 349 20.74 6.86 20.69
CA ARG A 349 20.09 8.15 20.97
C ARG A 349 18.57 7.98 21.02
N ASN A 350 17.88 8.71 21.90
CA ASN A 350 16.41 8.77 21.96
C ASN A 350 15.75 7.37 21.96
N ASN A 351 16.19 6.48 22.87
CA ASN A 351 15.75 5.08 22.94
C ASN A 351 15.91 4.26 21.65
N THR A 352 16.75 4.71 20.71
CA THR A 352 16.99 4.03 19.44
C THR A 352 18.47 3.72 19.31
N LEU A 353 18.79 2.46 19.05
CA LEU A 353 20.13 2.01 18.70
C LEU A 353 20.23 1.91 17.19
N TYR A 354 21.09 2.73 16.60
CA TYR A 354 21.54 2.61 15.23
C TYR A 354 22.83 1.80 15.20
N PHE A 355 23.02 0.97 14.19
CA PHE A 355 24.22 0.15 14.03
C PHE A 355 24.31 -0.33 12.58
N SER A 356 25.47 -0.78 12.15
CA SER A 356 25.65 -1.38 10.83
C SER A 356 25.73 -2.90 10.92
N SER A 357 25.11 -3.61 9.98
CA SER A 357 25.11 -5.06 9.96
C SER A 357 25.22 -5.64 8.55
N ASP A 358 25.94 -6.76 8.40
CA ASP A 358 25.94 -7.62 7.20
C ASP A 358 25.18 -8.96 7.45
N GLY A 359 24.37 -8.99 8.51
CA GLY A 359 23.61 -10.16 8.97
C GLY A 359 22.12 -10.13 8.71
N PHE A 360 21.54 -8.94 8.53
CA PHE A 360 20.12 -8.76 8.20
C PHE A 360 19.86 -8.67 6.70
N ALA A 361 18.60 -8.74 6.32
CA ALA A 361 18.19 -8.40 4.96
C ALA A 361 18.51 -6.92 4.67
N GLY A 362 19.20 -6.68 3.57
CA GLY A 362 19.80 -5.37 3.28
C GLY A 362 20.30 -5.26 1.84
N TYR A 363 20.80 -4.09 1.45
CA TYR A 363 21.19 -3.79 0.07
C TYR A 363 22.57 -4.33 -0.30
N GLY A 364 23.52 -4.32 0.64
CA GLY A 364 24.93 -4.38 0.33
C GLY A 364 25.71 -5.31 1.24
N GLY A 365 26.92 -4.87 1.60
CA GLY A 365 27.75 -5.51 2.62
C GLY A 365 27.24 -5.11 3.99
N LEU A 366 27.79 -4.03 4.57
CA LEU A 366 27.20 -3.41 5.76
C LEU A 366 26.01 -2.53 5.39
N ASP A 367 24.90 -2.69 6.09
CA ASP A 367 23.71 -1.84 5.99
C ASP A 367 23.43 -1.19 7.36
N ILE A 368 23.08 0.10 7.39
CA ILE A 368 22.66 0.80 8.60
C ILE A 368 21.26 0.35 9.00
N MET A 369 21.15 -0.19 10.21
CA MET A 369 19.95 -0.67 10.87
C MET A 369 19.62 0.22 12.06
N TYR A 370 18.35 0.21 12.48
CA TYR A 370 17.94 0.80 13.75
C TYR A 370 16.97 -0.11 14.52
N ALA A 371 17.09 -0.12 15.84
CA ALA A 371 16.22 -0.85 16.75
C ALA A 371 15.78 0.06 17.90
N VAL A 372 14.47 0.08 18.18
CA VAL A 372 13.91 0.87 19.28
C VAL A 372 13.91 0.02 20.55
N PHE A 373 14.29 0.62 21.66
CA PHE A 373 14.20 0.03 22.99
C PHE A 373 12.85 0.41 23.63
N ASN A 374 11.99 -0.59 23.86
CA ASN A 374 10.74 -0.44 24.59
C ASN A 374 10.56 -1.64 25.53
N GLU A 375 11.13 -1.53 26.74
CA GLU A 375 11.37 -2.62 27.72
C GLU A 375 12.32 -3.73 27.21
N THR A 376 12.23 -4.06 25.94
CA THR A 376 13.07 -4.98 25.17
C THR A 376 13.41 -4.36 23.82
N TRP A 377 14.48 -4.86 23.19
CA TRP A 377 14.86 -4.48 21.84
C TRP A 377 13.84 -4.98 20.82
N GLN A 378 13.24 -4.05 20.09
CA GLN A 378 12.39 -4.35 18.94
C GLN A 378 13.23 -4.87 17.77
N SER A 379 12.58 -5.54 16.81
CA SER A 379 13.26 -6.07 15.63
C SER A 379 13.95 -4.94 14.84
N PRO A 380 15.23 -5.10 14.47
CA PRO A 380 15.95 -4.10 13.68
C PRO A 380 15.28 -3.84 12.33
N LYS A 381 15.31 -2.58 11.91
CA LYS A 381 14.77 -2.11 10.63
C LYS A 381 15.89 -1.50 9.80
N ASN A 382 15.91 -1.80 8.50
CA ASN A 382 16.86 -1.23 7.55
C ASN A 382 16.51 0.24 7.29
N MET A 383 17.50 1.13 7.24
CA MET A 383 17.30 2.57 6.97
C MET A 383 16.98 2.90 5.51
N LYS A 384 17.00 1.90 4.62
CA LYS A 384 16.66 1.94 3.20
C LYS A 384 17.51 2.93 2.41
N SER A 385 17.37 2.88 1.09
CA SER A 385 17.92 3.90 0.21
C SER A 385 17.25 5.26 0.49
N PRO A 386 18.00 6.38 0.44
CA PRO A 386 19.38 6.50 -0.02
C PRO A 386 20.45 6.38 1.09
N ILE A 387 20.09 6.07 2.34
CA ILE A 387 21.10 5.88 3.41
C ILE A 387 21.87 4.58 3.18
N ASN A 388 21.15 3.50 2.87
CA ASN A 388 21.73 2.22 2.48
C ASN A 388 21.78 2.06 0.96
N SER A 389 22.77 1.30 0.50
CA SER A 389 23.16 1.12 -0.88
C SER A 389 23.69 -0.30 -1.09
N ASN A 390 23.96 -0.68 -2.33
CA ASN A 390 24.55 -1.98 -2.68
C ASN A 390 26.02 -2.15 -2.21
N ARG A 391 26.50 -1.30 -1.31
CA ARG A 391 27.88 -1.23 -0.86
C ARG A 391 27.88 -1.25 0.67
N ASP A 392 28.95 -0.85 1.32
CA ASP A 392 28.96 -0.75 2.78
C ASP A 392 28.48 0.64 3.18
N ASP A 393 27.54 0.69 4.11
CA ASP A 393 26.97 1.89 4.69
C ASP A 393 27.09 1.80 6.21
N PHE A 394 27.80 2.74 6.82
CA PHE A 394 28.17 2.62 8.22
C PHE A 394 28.47 3.91 8.96
N SER A 395 28.69 3.80 10.27
CA SER A 395 29.10 4.93 11.11
C SER A 395 28.15 6.13 11.05
N ILE A 396 26.84 5.88 11.19
CA ILE A 396 25.85 6.96 11.21
C ILE A 396 25.98 7.83 12.46
N TYR A 397 25.87 9.14 12.28
CA TYR A 397 25.92 10.14 13.33
C TYR A 397 24.92 11.27 13.04
N PHE A 398 24.10 11.61 14.02
CA PHE A 398 23.09 12.65 13.88
C PHE A 398 23.58 13.98 14.44
N VAL A 399 23.58 15.02 13.61
CA VAL A 399 23.89 16.41 14.01
C VAL A 399 22.64 17.11 14.56
N THR A 400 21.48 16.84 13.95
CA THR A 400 20.16 17.27 14.45
C THR A 400 19.19 16.07 14.44
N ASP A 401 17.91 16.27 14.77
CA ASP A 401 16.91 15.20 14.63
C ASP A 401 16.61 14.83 13.17
N SER A 402 16.96 15.70 12.22
CA SER A 402 16.65 15.53 10.80
C SER A 402 17.88 15.44 9.90
N THR A 403 19.08 15.76 10.38
CA THR A 403 20.30 15.83 9.56
C THR A 403 21.45 15.14 10.26
N GLY A 404 22.29 14.47 9.48
CA GLY A 404 23.47 13.79 10.00
C GLY A 404 24.42 13.35 8.89
N PHE A 405 25.37 12.50 9.28
CA PHE A 405 26.41 11.95 8.43
C PHE A 405 26.50 10.44 8.60
N TYR A 406 27.03 9.77 7.59
CA TYR A 406 27.42 8.37 7.63
C TYR A 406 28.49 8.13 6.57
N ALA A 407 29.20 7.01 6.64
CA ALA A 407 30.24 6.65 5.70
C ALA A 407 29.73 5.59 4.71
N SER A 408 30.22 5.63 3.47
CA SER A 408 29.93 4.61 2.48
C SER A 408 31.01 4.52 1.40
N ASN A 409 31.27 3.32 0.89
CA ASN A 409 32.12 3.08 -0.27
C ASN A 409 31.33 2.93 -1.58
N ARG A 410 30.18 3.59 -1.67
CA ARG A 410 29.35 3.58 -2.88
C ARG A 410 29.95 4.35 -4.05
N GLU A 411 29.52 3.96 -5.25
CA GLU A 411 29.87 4.69 -6.46
C GLU A 411 29.37 6.13 -6.42
N GLY A 412 30.17 7.06 -6.95
CA GLY A 412 29.88 8.50 -6.96
C GLY A 412 30.54 9.28 -5.82
N GLY A 413 31.17 8.58 -4.88
CA GLY A 413 32.09 9.12 -3.89
C GLY A 413 33.42 9.60 -4.48
N LYS A 414 34.27 10.19 -3.64
CA LYS A 414 35.58 10.73 -4.03
C LYS A 414 36.71 9.73 -3.81
N GLY A 415 36.57 8.85 -2.82
CA GLY A 415 37.61 7.97 -2.33
C GLY A 415 37.15 6.53 -2.09
N ALA A 416 37.76 5.90 -1.08
CA ALA A 416 37.49 4.52 -0.71
C ALA A 416 36.23 4.42 0.16
N ASP A 417 36.22 5.01 1.35
CA ASP A 417 35.02 5.25 2.15
C ASP A 417 34.80 6.76 2.25
N ASP A 418 33.65 7.27 1.83
CA ASP A 418 33.36 8.69 1.87
C ASP A 418 32.28 9.01 2.92
N LEU A 419 32.38 10.17 3.55
CA LEU A 419 31.32 10.75 4.37
C LEU A 419 30.23 11.37 3.49
N TYR A 420 29.00 10.91 3.72
CA TYR A 420 27.77 11.40 3.10
C TYR A 420 26.92 12.13 4.12
N ARG A 421 26.38 13.28 3.72
CA ARG A 421 25.34 13.97 4.50
C ARG A 421 23.98 13.35 4.16
N PHE A 422 23.12 13.23 5.17
CA PHE A 422 21.70 12.94 4.96
C PHE A 422 20.82 13.99 5.61
N THR A 423 19.65 14.21 5.01
CA THR A 423 18.60 15.06 5.56
C THR A 423 17.26 14.36 5.37
N LYS A 424 16.50 14.21 6.45
CA LYS A 424 15.13 13.70 6.45
C LYS A 424 14.24 14.62 5.62
N GLN A 425 13.52 14.02 4.69
CA GLN A 425 12.57 14.68 3.80
C GLN A 425 11.16 14.49 4.36
N ALA A 426 10.32 15.51 4.22
CA ALA A 426 8.88 15.25 4.22
C ALA A 426 8.56 14.37 2.99
N PRO A 427 7.83 13.25 3.15
CA PRO A 427 7.49 12.40 2.02
C PRO A 427 6.73 13.22 0.98
N LYS A 428 7.20 13.18 -0.28
CA LYS A 428 6.45 13.73 -1.40
C LYS A 428 5.29 12.79 -1.69
N LEU A 429 4.09 13.18 -1.28
CA LEU A 429 2.86 12.51 -1.64
C LEU A 429 2.53 12.83 -3.09
N TYR A 430 2.10 11.84 -3.85
CA TYR A 430 1.62 12.00 -5.22
C TYR A 430 0.18 11.48 -5.29
N VAL A 431 -0.64 12.16 -6.08
CA VAL A 431 -2.07 11.89 -6.21
C VAL A 431 -2.41 11.74 -7.70
N ASP A 432 -3.25 10.75 -8.00
CA ASP A 432 -3.86 10.57 -9.31
C ASP A 432 -5.13 11.43 -9.40
N ILE A 433 -5.27 12.19 -10.49
CA ILE A 433 -6.37 13.13 -10.70
C ILE A 433 -7.19 12.69 -11.90
N HIS A 434 -8.47 12.41 -11.65
CA HIS A 434 -9.45 12.06 -12.65
C HIS A 434 -10.32 13.30 -12.96
N GLY A 435 -10.82 13.39 -14.19
CA GLY A 435 -11.75 14.43 -14.55
C GLY A 435 -12.58 14.10 -15.78
N VAL A 436 -13.61 14.89 -16.03
CA VAL A 436 -14.47 14.78 -17.21
C VAL A 436 -14.64 16.15 -17.86
N TYR A 437 -14.62 16.19 -19.20
CA TYR A 437 -14.94 17.39 -19.97
C TYR A 437 -16.27 17.23 -20.71
N GLU A 438 -17.10 18.24 -20.58
CA GLU A 438 -18.42 18.31 -21.19
C GLU A 438 -18.55 19.57 -22.05
N TYR A 439 -19.26 19.46 -23.16
CA TYR A 439 -19.65 20.60 -23.99
C TYR A 439 -21.18 20.62 -24.08
N LYS A 440 -21.78 21.73 -23.64
CA LYS A 440 -23.26 21.88 -23.55
C LYS A 440 -23.93 20.74 -22.76
N GLY A 441 -23.33 20.41 -21.61
CA GLY A 441 -23.84 19.38 -20.69
C GLY A 441 -23.71 17.94 -21.18
N LEU A 442 -22.99 17.69 -22.28
CA LEU A 442 -22.75 16.35 -22.80
C LEU A 442 -21.25 16.02 -22.76
N PRO A 443 -20.86 14.83 -22.27
CA PRO A 443 -19.48 14.39 -22.34
C PRO A 443 -18.96 14.40 -23.77
N LYS A 444 -17.71 14.84 -23.94
CA LYS A 444 -17.08 14.91 -25.26
C LYS A 444 -15.84 14.06 -25.33
N GLU A 445 -15.87 13.13 -26.25
CA GLU A 445 -14.75 12.30 -26.64
C GLU A 445 -13.74 13.08 -27.49
N ASN A 446 -12.48 12.64 -27.39
CA ASN A 446 -11.36 13.07 -28.22
C ASN A 446 -11.04 14.57 -28.11
N VAL A 447 -11.40 15.20 -27.00
CA VAL A 447 -11.03 16.57 -26.68
C VAL A 447 -9.61 16.57 -26.12
N LYS A 448 -8.75 17.42 -26.68
CA LYS A 448 -7.35 17.54 -26.26
C LYS A 448 -7.23 18.39 -24.99
N VAL A 449 -6.82 17.73 -23.91
CA VAL A 449 -6.68 18.30 -22.56
C VAL A 449 -5.18 18.44 -22.23
N LEU A 450 -4.73 19.67 -22.01
CA LEU A 450 -3.35 19.99 -21.64
C LEU A 450 -3.27 20.28 -20.15
N LEU A 451 -2.44 19.55 -19.40
CA LEU A 451 -2.05 19.93 -18.05
C LEU A 451 -0.79 20.80 -18.11
N LEU A 452 -0.81 21.96 -17.47
CA LEU A 452 0.28 22.92 -17.41
C LEU A 452 0.70 23.12 -15.95
N ASN A 453 1.98 23.32 -15.71
CA ASN A 453 2.48 23.76 -14.41
C ASN A 453 2.35 25.29 -14.24
N GLN A 454 2.77 25.80 -13.08
CA GLN A 454 2.76 27.24 -12.77
C GLN A 454 3.61 28.12 -13.72
N LYS A 455 4.53 27.52 -14.49
CA LYS A 455 5.36 28.21 -15.50
C LYS A 455 4.81 28.06 -16.92
N ASP A 456 3.55 27.67 -17.07
CA ASP A 456 2.88 27.40 -18.36
C ASP A 456 3.55 26.32 -19.23
N SER A 457 4.41 25.50 -18.64
CA SER A 457 5.02 24.36 -19.33
C SER A 457 4.04 23.18 -19.31
N ILE A 458 3.89 22.51 -20.45
CA ILE A 458 3.03 21.33 -20.58
C ILE A 458 3.64 20.17 -19.79
N VAL A 459 2.85 19.59 -18.88
CA VAL A 459 3.18 18.46 -18.03
C VAL A 459 2.59 17.18 -18.63
N TYR A 460 1.30 17.21 -18.97
CA TYR A 460 0.61 16.11 -19.64
C TYR A 460 -0.23 16.61 -20.82
N ILE A 461 -0.38 15.73 -21.80
CA ILE A 461 -1.37 15.84 -22.87
C ILE A 461 -2.25 14.60 -22.79
N LYS A 462 -3.56 14.80 -22.65
CA LYS A 462 -4.56 13.74 -22.63
C LYS A 462 -5.64 14.02 -23.66
N TYR A 463 -6.32 12.96 -24.06
CA TYR A 463 -7.55 13.04 -24.83
C TYR A 463 -8.64 12.43 -23.98
N THR A 464 -9.81 13.04 -24.03
CA THR A 464 -10.97 12.48 -23.36
C THR A 464 -11.46 11.22 -24.06
N ASP A 465 -11.95 10.26 -23.29
CA ASP A 465 -12.52 9.01 -23.80
C ASP A 465 -13.99 9.16 -24.26
N SER A 466 -14.64 8.05 -24.63
CA SER A 466 -16.03 8.02 -25.13
C SER A 466 -17.07 8.59 -24.15
N ILE A 467 -16.73 8.70 -22.87
CA ILE A 467 -17.57 9.31 -21.82
C ILE A 467 -16.98 10.62 -21.30
N GLY A 468 -16.08 11.25 -22.06
CA GLY A 468 -15.51 12.55 -21.77
C GLY A 468 -14.42 12.56 -20.69
N GLN A 469 -14.00 11.41 -20.17
CA GLN A 469 -13.09 11.34 -19.03
C GLN A 469 -11.61 11.43 -19.42
N PHE A 470 -10.80 11.96 -18.52
CA PHE A 470 -9.33 12.01 -18.61
C PHE A 470 -8.70 11.73 -17.24
N HIS A 471 -7.43 11.34 -17.25
CA HIS A 471 -6.70 10.95 -16.04
C HIS A 471 -5.23 11.39 -16.11
N PHE A 472 -4.80 12.13 -15.09
CA PHE A 472 -3.40 12.51 -14.83
C PHE A 472 -2.84 11.71 -13.64
N LYS A 473 -1.72 11.02 -13.85
CA LYS A 473 -1.10 10.18 -12.81
C LYS A 473 0.04 10.91 -12.10
N GLN A 474 0.26 10.56 -10.84
CA GLN A 474 1.42 10.96 -10.03
C GLN A 474 1.65 12.48 -10.00
N LEU A 475 0.61 13.26 -9.74
CA LEU A 475 0.76 14.70 -9.54
C LEU A 475 1.21 15.00 -8.11
N PRO A 476 2.16 15.92 -7.87
CA PRO A 476 2.61 16.27 -6.53
C PRO A 476 1.47 16.82 -5.67
N TYR A 477 1.24 16.22 -4.50
CA TYR A 477 0.22 16.63 -3.55
C TYR A 477 0.37 18.09 -3.14
N LYS A 478 -0.75 18.80 -3.04
CA LYS A 478 -0.89 20.23 -2.72
C LYS A 478 -0.25 21.22 -3.71
N GLU A 479 0.32 20.75 -4.82
CA GLU A 479 0.73 21.66 -5.90
C GLU A 479 -0.46 22.09 -6.76
N GLU A 480 -0.36 23.29 -7.33
CA GLU A 480 -1.36 23.83 -8.25
C GLU A 480 -0.97 23.58 -9.71
N PHE A 481 -1.95 23.17 -10.51
CA PHE A 481 -1.81 22.98 -11.94
C PHE A 481 -2.94 23.68 -12.69
N PHE A 482 -2.70 23.90 -13.98
CA PHE A 482 -3.72 24.41 -14.89
C PHE A 482 -4.10 23.35 -15.91
N VAL A 483 -5.38 23.27 -16.25
CA VAL A 483 -5.87 22.52 -17.40
C VAL A 483 -6.25 23.50 -18.52
N ARG A 484 -5.90 23.20 -19.76
CA ARG A 484 -6.30 23.99 -20.93
C ARG A 484 -6.83 23.07 -22.02
N ILE A 485 -7.99 23.41 -22.56
CA ILE A 485 -8.57 22.71 -23.70
C ILE A 485 -8.01 23.31 -24.99
N GLU A 486 -7.40 22.45 -25.81
CA GLU A 486 -6.83 22.85 -27.10
C GLU A 486 -7.83 22.58 -28.23
N GLU A 487 -8.65 23.59 -28.52
CA GLU A 487 -9.65 23.61 -29.59
C GLU A 487 -9.56 24.93 -30.39
N GLN A 488 -9.91 24.94 -31.68
CA GLN A 488 -9.87 26.16 -32.52
C GLN A 488 -11.16 26.99 -32.43
N ASP A 489 -12.30 26.37 -32.13
CA ASP A 489 -13.58 27.05 -31.99
C ASP A 489 -13.71 27.71 -30.60
N GLU A 490 -13.78 29.05 -30.56
CA GLU A 490 -13.95 29.80 -29.31
C GLU A 490 -15.32 29.55 -28.64
N LYS A 491 -16.38 29.25 -29.41
CA LYS A 491 -17.68 28.87 -28.83
C LYS A 491 -17.59 27.50 -28.14
N PHE A 492 -16.75 26.61 -28.66
CA PHE A 492 -16.51 25.30 -28.03
C PHE A 492 -15.84 25.45 -26.66
N LYS A 493 -14.90 26.39 -26.53
CA LYS A 493 -14.21 26.66 -25.26
C LYS A 493 -15.09 27.34 -24.22
N ASN A 494 -15.98 28.24 -24.64
CA ASN A 494 -16.82 29.00 -23.73
C ASN A 494 -17.97 28.17 -23.16
N ASP A 495 -18.54 27.24 -23.93
CA ASP A 495 -19.62 26.34 -23.43
C ASP A 495 -19.06 25.01 -22.87
N GLY A 496 -17.74 24.94 -22.69
CA GLY A 496 -17.02 23.77 -22.18
C GLY A 496 -16.87 23.80 -20.66
N ARG A 497 -17.21 22.70 -19.99
CA ARG A 497 -17.06 22.53 -18.55
C ARG A 497 -16.10 21.40 -18.23
N LEU A 498 -15.31 21.56 -17.18
CA LEU A 498 -14.34 20.57 -16.75
C LEU A 498 -14.50 20.29 -15.27
N PHE A 499 -14.68 19.02 -14.93
CA PHE A 499 -14.83 18.55 -13.56
C PHE A 499 -13.67 17.68 -13.15
N ILE A 500 -13.24 17.77 -11.90
CA ILE A 500 -12.48 16.72 -11.21
C ILE A 500 -13.48 15.67 -10.73
N THR A 501 -13.15 14.40 -10.91
CA THR A 501 -14.00 13.26 -10.54
C THR A 501 -13.27 12.33 -9.58
N ASP A 502 -14.02 11.43 -8.94
CA ASP A 502 -13.43 10.25 -8.31
C ASP A 502 -13.01 9.21 -9.37
N LYS A 503 -12.49 8.06 -8.90
CA LYS A 503 -12.09 6.93 -9.76
C LYS A 503 -13.25 6.28 -10.50
N MET A 504 -14.49 6.45 -10.02
CA MET A 504 -15.71 5.92 -10.63
C MET A 504 -16.31 6.90 -11.65
N GLY A 505 -15.80 8.13 -11.74
CA GLY A 505 -16.29 9.17 -12.64
C GLY A 505 -17.35 10.08 -12.02
N ASN A 506 -17.64 9.96 -10.72
CA ASN A 506 -18.56 10.86 -10.03
C ASN A 506 -17.93 12.25 -9.94
N LYS A 507 -18.66 13.29 -10.31
CA LYS A 507 -18.17 14.68 -10.31
C LYS A 507 -17.96 15.15 -8.88
N LEU A 508 -16.72 15.46 -8.52
CA LEU A 508 -16.34 16.01 -7.22
C LEU A 508 -16.34 17.54 -7.27
N ARG A 509 -15.71 18.14 -8.29
CA ARG A 509 -15.54 19.60 -8.35
C ARG A 509 -15.54 20.14 -9.77
N LEU A 510 -16.40 21.10 -10.07
CA LEU A 510 -16.30 21.93 -11.28
C LEU A 510 -15.11 22.90 -11.17
N LEU A 511 -14.26 22.92 -12.20
CA LEU A 511 -13.14 23.86 -12.26
C LEU A 511 -13.55 25.21 -12.85
N ASN A 512 -13.04 26.28 -12.25
CA ASN A 512 -13.27 27.64 -12.72
C ASN A 512 -12.34 27.96 -13.91
N GLN A 513 -12.91 28.46 -15.00
CA GLN A 513 -12.14 28.95 -16.13
C GLN A 513 -11.67 30.39 -15.88
N LEU A 514 -10.37 30.60 -15.97
CA LEU A 514 -9.75 31.92 -15.91
C LEU A 514 -9.95 32.66 -17.24
N LYS A 515 -9.82 34.00 -17.23
CA LYS A 515 -9.85 34.85 -18.44
C LYS A 515 -8.83 34.42 -19.52
N SER A 516 -7.80 33.68 -19.14
CA SER A 516 -6.79 33.10 -20.02
C SER A 516 -7.22 31.80 -20.72
N GLY A 517 -8.44 31.31 -20.48
CA GLY A 517 -8.97 30.04 -21.00
C GLY A 517 -8.43 28.79 -20.29
N LYS A 518 -7.72 28.97 -19.16
CA LYS A 518 -7.18 27.89 -18.33
C LYS A 518 -8.11 27.61 -17.15
N PHE A 519 -8.24 26.36 -16.77
CA PHE A 519 -8.91 25.91 -15.56
C PHE A 519 -7.86 25.66 -14.49
N THR A 520 -8.08 26.06 -13.24
CA THR A 520 -7.11 25.86 -12.16
C THR A 520 -7.60 24.84 -11.15
N PHE A 521 -6.69 24.04 -10.58
CA PHE A 521 -6.99 23.16 -9.45
C PHE A 521 -5.72 22.87 -8.63
N GLN A 522 -5.93 22.58 -7.35
CA GLN A 522 -4.90 22.04 -6.47
C GLN A 522 -5.01 20.52 -6.41
N VAL A 523 -3.87 19.83 -6.41
CA VAL A 523 -3.79 18.37 -6.38
C VAL A 523 -4.07 17.86 -4.97
N LEU A 524 -5.28 17.34 -4.75
CA LEU A 524 -5.72 16.79 -3.47
C LEU A 524 -6.30 15.38 -3.69
N PRO A 525 -6.17 14.45 -2.73
CA PRO A 525 -6.85 13.16 -2.77
C PRO A 525 -8.37 13.34 -2.64
N THR A 526 -9.13 12.35 -3.08
CA THR A 526 -10.61 12.40 -3.11
C THR A 526 -11.20 12.69 -1.73
N GLU A 527 -10.64 12.10 -0.68
CA GLU A 527 -11.09 12.27 0.70
C GLU A 527 -10.92 13.72 1.18
N GLU A 528 -9.84 14.39 0.79
CA GLU A 528 -9.64 15.82 1.12
C GLU A 528 -10.54 16.73 0.28
N PHE A 529 -10.85 16.37 -0.97
CA PHE A 529 -11.86 17.10 -1.74
C PHE A 529 -13.24 17.04 -1.09
N LEU A 530 -13.63 15.88 -0.57
CA LEU A 530 -14.90 15.68 0.14
C LEU A 530 -14.89 16.39 1.50
N ALA A 531 -13.79 16.31 2.26
CA ALA A 531 -13.66 17.03 3.53
C ALA A 531 -13.69 18.55 3.34
N LEU A 532 -13.07 19.09 2.29
CA LEU A 532 -13.17 20.51 1.95
C LEU A 532 -14.59 20.90 1.55
N GLN A 533 -15.36 20.01 0.90
CA GLN A 533 -16.78 20.25 0.65
C GLN A 533 -17.60 20.27 1.94
N GLU A 534 -17.34 19.34 2.87
CA GLU A 534 -18.00 19.31 4.18
C GLU A 534 -17.64 20.54 5.05
N GLU A 535 -16.40 21.02 5.00
CA GLU A 535 -15.97 22.27 5.66
C GLU A 535 -16.53 23.51 4.97
N GLU A 536 -16.59 23.56 3.63
CA GLU A 536 -17.27 24.62 2.86
C GLU A 536 -18.79 24.63 3.13
N GLU A 537 -19.40 23.48 3.41
CA GLU A 537 -20.80 23.35 3.84
C GLU A 537 -21.03 23.74 5.32
N ALA A 538 -20.00 23.61 6.17
CA ALA A 538 -20.06 23.99 7.59
C ALA A 538 -19.81 25.48 7.83
N ASP A 539 -19.02 26.16 6.97
CA ASP A 539 -18.84 27.61 6.97
C ASP A 539 -19.93 28.31 6.13
N THR A 540 -21.15 28.34 6.67
CA THR A 540 -22.33 29.00 6.06
C THR A 540 -22.24 30.53 5.97
N SER A 541 -21.04 31.12 6.09
CA SER A 541 -20.86 32.57 6.02
C SER A 541 -20.39 33.11 4.67
N PHE A 542 -20.03 32.26 3.69
CA PHE A 542 -19.71 32.68 2.32
C PHE A 542 -20.08 31.63 1.24
N VAL A 543 -21.37 31.49 0.92
CA VAL A 543 -21.81 30.94 -0.37
C VAL A 543 -22.84 31.89 -0.98
N ASP A 544 -22.38 32.80 -1.81
CA ASP A 544 -23.22 33.71 -2.60
C ASP A 544 -23.67 33.04 -3.91
N GLY A 545 -24.10 31.77 -3.80
CA GLY A 545 -24.48 30.92 -4.93
C GLY A 545 -25.87 30.32 -4.73
N PHE A 546 -26.83 30.75 -5.55
CA PHE A 546 -28.19 30.21 -5.58
C PHE A 546 -28.16 28.76 -6.11
N GLN A 547 -28.78 27.83 -5.39
CA GLN A 547 -28.94 26.42 -5.78
C GLN A 547 -30.44 26.08 -5.82
N PHE A 548 -30.88 25.37 -6.86
CA PHE A 548 -32.24 24.85 -6.88
C PHE A 548 -32.34 23.51 -7.62
N LEU A 549 -33.16 22.62 -7.04
CA LEU A 549 -33.54 21.34 -7.62
C LEU A 549 -34.85 21.51 -8.39
N GLY A 550 -35.04 20.79 -9.49
CA GLY A 550 -36.29 20.86 -10.25
C GLY A 550 -36.72 19.52 -10.82
N ARG A 551 -38.01 19.44 -11.17
CA ARG A 551 -38.62 18.26 -11.77
C ARG A 551 -39.57 18.66 -12.90
N VAL A 552 -39.40 18.05 -14.08
CA VAL A 552 -40.28 18.23 -15.26
C VAL A 552 -41.33 17.11 -15.29
N TYR A 553 -42.60 17.37 -15.62
CA TYR A 553 -43.69 16.37 -15.67
C TYR A 553 -44.88 16.77 -16.57
N LYS A 554 -45.64 15.83 -17.17
CA LYS A 554 -46.81 16.18 -18.01
C LYS A 554 -48.10 16.45 -17.22
N LYS A 555 -48.73 15.40 -16.68
CA LYS A 555 -49.91 15.49 -15.78
C LYS A 555 -49.78 14.65 -14.51
N LEU A 556 -48.80 13.74 -14.48
CA LEU A 556 -48.47 12.84 -13.39
C LEU A 556 -46.93 12.76 -13.29
N PRO A 557 -46.33 12.56 -12.10
CA PRO A 557 -44.92 12.21 -12.00
C PRO A 557 -44.70 10.80 -12.57
N GLY A 558 -43.90 10.68 -13.64
CA GLY A 558 -43.50 9.39 -14.23
C GLY A 558 -44.07 9.05 -15.63
N ASP A 559 -44.81 9.95 -16.27
CA ASP A 559 -45.22 9.77 -17.68
C ASP A 559 -44.14 10.31 -18.64
N PHE A 560 -43.02 9.58 -18.75
CA PHE A 560 -41.95 9.88 -19.72
C PHE A 560 -41.55 8.63 -20.48
N SER A 561 -41.31 8.80 -21.78
CA SER A 561 -40.63 7.79 -22.59
C SER A 561 -39.14 8.14 -22.86
N LYS A 562 -38.66 9.34 -22.46
CA LYS A 562 -37.31 9.87 -22.72
C LYS A 562 -36.86 10.92 -21.69
N GLN A 563 -35.54 11.05 -21.48
CA GLN A 563 -34.91 12.13 -20.72
C GLN A 563 -35.13 13.49 -21.43
N VAL A 564 -35.53 14.52 -20.68
CA VAL A 564 -35.79 15.87 -21.20
C VAL A 564 -34.59 16.77 -20.89
N MET A 565 -34.14 17.56 -21.86
CA MET A 565 -33.07 18.55 -21.63
C MET A 565 -33.69 19.84 -21.09
N VAL A 566 -33.15 20.30 -19.96
CA VAL A 566 -33.51 21.56 -19.29
C VAL A 566 -32.37 22.54 -19.45
N TYR A 567 -32.66 23.74 -19.95
CA TYR A 567 -31.71 24.83 -20.09
C TYR A 567 -32.00 25.89 -19.03
N LEU A 568 -30.95 26.40 -18.40
CA LEU A 568 -30.98 27.64 -17.65
C LEU A 568 -30.43 28.75 -18.53
N THR A 569 -31.13 29.87 -18.64
CA THR A 569 -30.79 30.99 -19.51
C THR A 569 -30.92 32.33 -18.79
N THR A 570 -30.22 33.36 -19.22
CA THR A 570 -30.49 34.74 -18.80
C THR A 570 -31.74 35.28 -19.48
N LYS A 571 -32.27 36.44 -19.04
CA LYS A 571 -33.41 37.12 -19.69
C LYS A 571 -33.16 37.46 -21.17
N GLU A 572 -31.89 37.60 -21.56
CA GLU A 572 -31.46 37.86 -22.94
C GLU A 572 -31.34 36.58 -23.78
N GLY A 573 -31.65 35.40 -23.21
CA GLY A 573 -31.65 34.11 -23.90
C GLY A 573 -30.29 33.41 -23.97
N LEU A 574 -29.31 33.84 -23.18
CA LEU A 574 -27.97 33.23 -23.14
C LEU A 574 -27.97 32.03 -22.19
N VAL A 575 -27.55 30.85 -22.65
CA VAL A 575 -27.55 29.61 -21.83
C VAL A 575 -26.48 29.70 -20.74
N VAL A 576 -26.92 29.71 -19.49
CA VAL A 576 -26.12 29.75 -18.27
C VAL A 576 -25.74 28.34 -17.82
N ASP A 577 -26.64 27.36 -17.96
CA ASP A 577 -26.40 25.94 -17.64
C ASP A 577 -27.38 25.00 -18.36
N SER A 578 -27.13 23.69 -18.35
CA SER A 578 -28.05 22.69 -18.90
C SER A 578 -27.91 21.32 -18.24
N ALA A 579 -29.03 20.66 -17.97
CA ALA A 579 -29.07 19.32 -17.38
C ALA A 579 -30.13 18.44 -18.07
N PHE A 580 -29.81 17.15 -18.23
CA PHE A 580 -30.83 16.16 -18.58
C PHE A 580 -31.60 15.76 -17.32
N THR A 581 -32.91 15.62 -17.46
CA THR A 581 -33.70 14.99 -16.42
C THR A 581 -33.35 13.51 -16.32
N ASP A 582 -33.32 12.97 -15.10
CA ASP A 582 -33.21 11.54 -14.89
C ASP A 582 -34.48 10.78 -15.34
N GLN A 583 -34.51 9.46 -15.10
CA GLN A 583 -35.66 8.61 -15.45
C GLN A 583 -36.96 8.97 -14.70
N PHE A 584 -36.89 9.77 -13.64
CA PHE A 584 -38.02 10.22 -12.84
C PHE A 584 -38.36 11.70 -13.07
N GLY A 585 -37.63 12.40 -13.94
CA GLY A 585 -37.84 13.79 -14.31
C GLY A 585 -37.00 14.82 -13.55
N TYR A 586 -36.04 14.40 -12.71
CA TYR A 586 -35.24 15.28 -11.84
C TYR A 586 -34.05 15.92 -12.54
N PHE A 587 -33.76 17.18 -12.22
CA PHE A 587 -32.56 17.90 -12.61
C PHE A 587 -32.07 18.84 -11.49
N ASN A 588 -30.79 19.23 -11.54
CA ASN A 588 -30.16 20.11 -10.56
C ASN A 588 -29.27 21.17 -11.24
N PHE A 589 -29.26 22.40 -10.71
CA PHE A 589 -28.33 23.45 -11.11
C PHE A 589 -27.61 24.02 -9.88
N GLU A 590 -26.28 24.06 -9.95
CA GLU A 590 -25.42 24.49 -8.84
C GLU A 590 -24.58 25.73 -9.22
N LYS A 591 -24.36 26.62 -8.24
CA LYS A 591 -23.46 27.79 -8.32
C LYS A 591 -23.95 28.92 -9.24
N LEU A 592 -25.20 29.34 -9.08
CA LEU A 592 -25.76 30.47 -9.82
C LEU A 592 -25.48 31.80 -9.12
N GLY A 593 -25.15 32.85 -9.88
CA GLY A 593 -24.95 34.20 -9.33
C GLY A 593 -26.25 34.75 -8.74
N ASN A 594 -26.16 35.43 -7.61
CA ASN A 594 -27.27 35.97 -6.81
C ASN A 594 -27.83 37.33 -7.27
N THR A 595 -27.34 37.88 -8.39
CA THR A 595 -27.64 39.26 -8.82
C THR A 595 -28.56 39.39 -10.03
N GLU A 596 -28.93 38.28 -10.69
CA GLU A 596 -29.69 38.29 -11.95
C GLU A 596 -30.89 37.34 -11.91
N ASP A 597 -31.92 37.63 -12.73
CA ASP A 597 -33.09 36.75 -12.93
C ASP A 597 -32.78 35.71 -14.01
N TYR A 598 -33.18 34.46 -13.78
CA TYR A 598 -32.95 33.36 -14.70
C TYR A 598 -34.26 32.85 -15.34
N LEU A 599 -34.15 32.30 -16.53
CA LEU A 599 -35.23 31.63 -17.25
C LEU A 599 -34.87 30.16 -17.44
N ILE A 600 -35.76 29.25 -17.07
CA ILE A 600 -35.66 27.84 -17.41
C ILE A 600 -36.40 27.61 -18.72
N GLN A 601 -35.72 27.02 -19.69
CA GLN A 601 -36.29 26.67 -20.98
C GLN A 601 -36.21 25.16 -21.20
N LEU A 602 -37.36 24.54 -21.46
CA LEU A 602 -37.41 23.14 -21.90
C LEU A 602 -37.14 23.08 -23.41
N LYS A 603 -36.32 22.11 -23.84
CA LYS A 603 -36.03 21.92 -25.27
C LYS A 603 -37.25 21.50 -26.08
N GLU A 604 -38.15 20.74 -25.47
CA GLU A 604 -39.39 20.29 -26.10
C GLU A 604 -40.50 21.33 -25.87
N LEU A 605 -41.01 21.87 -26.98
CA LEU A 605 -42.21 22.72 -27.02
C LEU A 605 -43.47 21.84 -26.90
N ASP A 606 -43.58 21.10 -25.80
CA ASP A 606 -44.79 20.34 -25.47
C ASP A 606 -45.61 21.11 -24.43
N PRO A 607 -46.77 21.70 -24.81
CA PRO A 607 -47.61 22.48 -23.90
C PRO A 607 -48.23 21.64 -22.76
N GLY A 608 -48.03 20.32 -22.77
CA GLY A 608 -48.40 19.44 -21.68
C GLY A 608 -47.35 19.31 -20.58
N LEU A 609 -46.11 19.79 -20.76
CA LEU A 609 -45.05 19.72 -19.74
C LEU A 609 -45.18 20.84 -18.70
N ASN A 610 -44.96 20.48 -17.45
CA ASN A 610 -44.98 21.31 -16.25
C ASN A 610 -43.63 21.20 -15.54
N LEU A 611 -43.31 22.23 -14.76
CA LEU A 611 -42.08 22.32 -13.98
C LEU A 611 -42.43 22.59 -12.52
N ALA A 612 -41.81 21.84 -11.62
CA ALA A 612 -41.80 22.16 -10.20
C ALA A 612 -40.37 22.31 -9.69
N LEU A 613 -40.20 23.20 -8.72
CA LEU A 613 -38.95 23.36 -7.98
C LEU A 613 -39.06 22.61 -6.67
N GLU A 614 -37.97 21.98 -6.29
CA GLU A 614 -37.87 21.23 -5.04
C GLU A 614 -36.83 21.87 -4.11
N ASN A 615 -37.15 21.97 -2.82
CA ASN A 615 -36.19 22.42 -1.82
C ASN A 615 -35.27 21.26 -1.37
N LYS A 616 -34.29 21.56 -0.51
CA LYS A 616 -33.33 20.57 0.05
C LYS A 616 -33.97 19.40 0.82
N PHE A 617 -35.28 19.46 1.09
CA PHE A 617 -36.04 18.40 1.76
C PHE A 617 -36.93 17.61 0.79
N GLY A 618 -36.86 17.86 -0.52
CA GLY A 618 -37.62 17.16 -1.57
C GLY A 618 -39.10 17.56 -1.63
N ARG A 619 -39.44 18.80 -1.21
CA ARG A 619 -40.81 19.32 -1.23
C ARG A 619 -41.06 20.11 -2.51
N VAL A 620 -42.20 19.86 -3.16
CA VAL A 620 -42.52 20.31 -4.52
C VAL A 620 -43.31 21.63 -4.49
N TYR A 621 -42.77 22.68 -5.12
CA TYR A 621 -43.38 24.01 -5.24
C TYR A 621 -43.66 24.34 -6.72
N GLU A 622 -44.90 24.76 -7.01
CA GLU A 622 -45.38 25.03 -8.38
C GLU A 622 -44.85 26.38 -8.91
N VAL A 623 -44.27 26.39 -10.11
CA VAL A 623 -43.84 27.62 -10.81
C VAL A 623 -44.86 27.94 -11.90
N ILE A 624 -45.47 29.12 -11.84
CA ILE A 624 -46.49 29.55 -12.80
C ILE A 624 -45.83 29.96 -14.12
N SER A 625 -46.28 29.36 -15.23
CA SER A 625 -45.82 29.69 -16.60
C SER A 625 -46.19 31.13 -16.98
N PRO A 626 -45.25 31.95 -17.51
CA PRO A 626 -45.59 33.30 -17.97
C PRO A 626 -46.21 33.35 -19.38
N ASP A 627 -46.03 32.35 -20.24
CA ASP A 627 -46.26 32.54 -21.69
C ASP A 627 -46.68 31.31 -22.53
N GLY A 628 -46.75 30.10 -21.97
CA GLY A 628 -47.22 28.92 -22.71
C GLY A 628 -46.25 28.39 -23.79
N GLU A 629 -45.00 28.87 -23.83
CA GLU A 629 -43.95 28.45 -24.77
C GLU A 629 -42.85 27.57 -24.13
N GLY A 630 -43.10 27.01 -22.93
CA GLY A 630 -42.14 26.14 -22.24
C GLY A 630 -40.99 26.87 -21.56
N VAL A 631 -41.15 28.18 -21.30
CA VAL A 631 -40.23 29.03 -20.54
C VAL A 631 -40.82 29.29 -19.15
N TYR A 632 -40.00 29.14 -18.11
CA TYR A 632 -40.37 29.36 -16.71
C TYR A 632 -39.43 30.40 -16.11
N ALA A 633 -39.96 31.47 -15.55
CA ALA A 633 -39.16 32.54 -14.96
C ALA A 633 -38.87 32.29 -13.47
N ILE A 634 -37.60 32.39 -13.08
CA ILE A 634 -37.16 32.36 -11.68
C ILE A 634 -36.60 33.74 -11.32
N SER A 635 -37.31 34.45 -10.46
CA SER A 635 -36.93 35.76 -9.95
C SER A 635 -35.86 35.63 -8.86
N ASN A 636 -34.86 36.52 -8.85
CA ASN A 636 -33.78 36.56 -7.85
C ASN A 636 -34.29 36.76 -6.40
N THR A 637 -35.52 37.26 -6.22
CA THR A 637 -36.19 37.40 -4.91
C THR A 637 -36.78 36.09 -4.39
N LEU A 638 -36.80 35.05 -5.20
CA LEU A 638 -37.47 33.78 -4.96
C LEU A 638 -36.40 32.70 -4.74
N ASP A 639 -35.67 32.83 -3.63
CA ASP A 639 -34.88 31.72 -3.13
C ASP A 639 -35.82 30.63 -2.60
N ALA A 640 -36.22 29.72 -3.48
CA ALA A 640 -37.08 28.59 -3.14
C ALA A 640 -36.43 27.65 -2.10
N SER A 641 -35.10 27.77 -1.87
CA SER A 641 -34.39 27.07 -0.80
C SER A 641 -34.43 27.81 0.55
N LEU A 642 -34.62 29.15 0.57
CA LEU A 642 -34.56 30.00 1.77
C LEU A 642 -35.83 30.80 2.14
N LYS A 643 -36.74 31.13 1.20
CA LYS A 643 -37.96 31.94 1.46
C LYS A 643 -39.23 31.26 0.94
N THR A 644 -40.15 30.96 1.85
CA THR A 644 -41.53 30.55 1.57
C THR A 644 -42.30 31.72 0.94
N ILE A 645 -42.79 31.55 -0.28
CA ILE A 645 -44.01 32.25 -0.71
C ILE A 645 -45.16 31.33 -0.34
N GLU A 646 -45.87 31.66 0.74
CA GLU A 646 -47.21 31.11 0.97
C GLU A 646 -48.07 31.50 -0.23
N ALA A 647 -48.52 30.51 -1.00
CA ALA A 647 -49.45 30.75 -2.09
C ALA A 647 -50.66 31.49 -1.51
N ARG A 648 -50.87 32.75 -1.91
CA ARG A 648 -52.14 33.42 -1.62
C ARG A 648 -53.23 32.66 -2.34
N ASN A 649 -54.13 32.13 -1.53
CA ASN A 649 -54.97 31.03 -1.92
C ASN A 649 -56.24 31.51 -2.65
N ASN A 650 -56.45 31.00 -3.87
CA ASN A 650 -57.68 31.18 -4.66
C ASN A 650 -58.71 30.04 -4.40
N GLY A 651 -58.68 29.38 -3.22
CA GLY A 651 -59.63 28.32 -2.82
C GLY A 651 -59.06 26.89 -2.71
N ILE A 652 -57.75 26.70 -2.95
CA ILE A 652 -57.04 25.43 -3.08
C ILE A 652 -55.84 25.34 -2.09
N THR A 653 -55.86 24.44 -1.12
CA THR A 653 -54.81 24.18 -0.11
C THR A 653 -53.83 23.05 -0.49
N ALA A 654 -52.79 22.88 0.34
CA ALA A 654 -51.79 21.82 0.21
C ALA A 654 -51.76 20.91 1.45
N MET A 655 -51.50 19.62 1.24
CA MET A 655 -51.21 18.65 2.30
C MET A 655 -49.78 18.15 2.17
N ILE A 656 -49.07 18.10 3.30
CA ILE A 656 -47.81 17.36 3.47
C ILE A 656 -48.08 16.21 4.44
N ALA A 657 -47.74 14.99 4.06
CA ALA A 657 -47.97 13.82 4.88
C ALA A 657 -46.80 12.83 4.82
N ARG A 658 -46.67 11.98 5.83
CA ARG A 658 -45.64 10.93 5.94
C ARG A 658 -46.28 9.60 6.26
N ILE A 659 -45.85 8.54 5.57
CA ILE A 659 -46.24 7.17 5.87
C ILE A 659 -45.08 6.39 6.48
N GLU A 660 -45.38 5.67 7.56
CA GLU A 660 -44.45 4.82 8.28
C GLU A 660 -45.05 3.44 8.53
N HIS A 661 -44.21 2.41 8.49
CA HIS A 661 -44.51 1.08 8.99
C HIS A 661 -43.55 0.76 10.13
N LYS A 662 -44.07 0.47 11.34
CA LYS A 662 -43.24 0.20 12.54
C LYS A 662 -42.21 1.30 12.84
N GLY A 663 -42.57 2.56 12.60
CA GLY A 663 -41.71 3.73 12.82
C GLY A 663 -40.65 3.96 11.74
N LEU A 664 -40.61 3.15 10.67
CA LEU A 664 -39.70 3.34 9.54
C LEU A 664 -40.44 3.94 8.34
N PRO A 665 -39.85 4.95 7.66
CA PRO A 665 -40.47 5.61 6.52
C PRO A 665 -40.55 4.69 5.30
N LEU A 666 -41.73 4.63 4.65
CA LEU A 666 -41.92 3.88 3.41
C LEU A 666 -41.62 4.77 2.20
N LYS A 667 -40.48 4.52 1.54
CA LYS A 667 -39.91 5.34 0.45
C LYS A 667 -40.40 4.89 -0.93
N ALA A 668 -40.43 5.81 -1.89
CA ALA A 668 -40.78 5.56 -3.30
C ALA A 668 -42.15 4.86 -3.50
N LEU A 669 -43.05 4.98 -2.52
CA LEU A 669 -44.36 4.37 -2.51
C LEU A 669 -45.34 5.25 -3.27
N ARG A 670 -46.19 4.67 -4.12
CA ARG A 670 -47.23 5.38 -4.86
C ARG A 670 -48.38 5.71 -3.94
N VAL A 671 -48.87 6.93 -4.08
CA VAL A 671 -49.95 7.48 -3.27
C VAL A 671 -51.02 8.00 -4.20
N ASN A 672 -52.19 7.36 -4.18
CA ASN A 672 -53.36 7.79 -4.94
C ASN A 672 -54.30 8.60 -4.03
N ILE A 673 -54.74 9.76 -4.50
CA ILE A 673 -55.64 10.66 -3.78
C ILE A 673 -56.96 10.74 -4.54
N TYR A 674 -58.06 10.49 -3.84
CA TYR A 674 -59.43 10.50 -4.36
C TYR A 674 -60.28 11.54 -3.63
N ASN A 675 -61.26 12.11 -4.33
CA ASN A 675 -62.32 12.92 -3.72
C ASN A 675 -63.47 12.06 -3.16
N THR A 676 -64.48 12.71 -2.57
CA THR A 676 -65.70 12.06 -2.04
C THR A 676 -66.52 11.28 -3.07
N LEU A 677 -66.38 11.61 -4.36
CA LEU A 677 -67.01 10.88 -5.48
C LEU A 677 -66.18 9.66 -5.92
N ASN A 678 -65.11 9.31 -5.20
CA ASN A 678 -64.15 8.25 -5.51
C ASN A 678 -63.48 8.45 -6.89
N GLN A 679 -63.37 9.68 -7.34
CA GLN A 679 -62.60 10.05 -8.54
C GLN A 679 -61.15 10.28 -8.14
N LEU A 680 -60.21 9.68 -8.87
CA LEU A 680 -58.79 9.91 -8.68
C LEU A 680 -58.45 11.34 -9.12
N ILE A 681 -58.02 12.16 -8.17
CA ILE A 681 -57.68 13.58 -8.41
C ILE A 681 -56.17 13.81 -8.48
N GLY A 682 -55.36 12.86 -7.99
CA GLY A 682 -53.91 12.95 -8.09
C GLY A 682 -53.21 11.67 -7.68
N THR A 683 -52.01 11.46 -8.24
CA THR A 683 -51.07 10.42 -7.80
C THR A 683 -49.70 11.07 -7.55
N VAL A 684 -49.13 10.80 -6.37
CA VAL A 684 -47.81 11.27 -5.95
C VAL A 684 -46.97 10.10 -5.43
N TYR A 685 -45.70 10.33 -5.13
CA TYR A 685 -44.80 9.31 -4.58
C TYR A 685 -44.13 9.81 -3.31
N THR A 686 -43.84 8.89 -2.39
CA THR A 686 -43.11 9.22 -1.17
C THR A 686 -41.62 9.42 -1.45
N ASN A 687 -41.02 10.40 -0.78
CA ASN A 687 -39.58 10.67 -0.85
C ASN A 687 -38.79 9.72 0.08
N ASN A 688 -37.48 9.97 0.24
CA ASN A 688 -36.58 9.17 1.08
C ASN A 688 -36.90 9.20 2.58
N LYS A 689 -37.76 10.12 3.03
CA LYS A 689 -38.28 10.23 4.40
C LYS A 689 -39.71 9.68 4.52
N GLY A 690 -40.23 9.04 3.48
CA GLY A 690 -41.60 8.54 3.44
C GLY A 690 -42.65 9.66 3.32
N GLU A 691 -42.22 10.88 3.00
CA GLU A 691 -43.09 12.06 2.91
C GLU A 691 -43.62 12.25 1.49
N PHE A 692 -44.85 12.73 1.36
CA PHE A 692 -45.48 13.10 0.09
C PHE A 692 -46.29 14.40 0.26
N GLN A 693 -46.47 15.12 -0.85
CA GLN A 693 -47.16 16.40 -0.87
C GLN A 693 -48.15 16.48 -2.03
N PHE A 694 -49.32 17.09 -1.80
CA PHE A 694 -50.32 17.36 -2.83
C PHE A 694 -50.96 18.75 -2.65
N ASN A 695 -50.90 19.56 -3.70
CA ASN A 695 -51.17 21.01 -3.63
C ASN A 695 -52.51 21.44 -4.27
N LYS A 696 -53.40 20.49 -4.60
CA LYS A 696 -54.65 20.75 -5.34
C LYS A 696 -55.90 20.31 -4.59
N LEU A 697 -55.99 20.65 -3.30
CA LEU A 697 -57.11 20.28 -2.43
C LEU A 697 -58.04 21.48 -2.24
N GLU A 698 -59.32 21.38 -2.55
CA GLU A 698 -60.32 22.39 -2.16
C GLU A 698 -60.43 22.43 -0.63
N PHE A 699 -60.69 23.60 -0.02
CA PHE A 699 -60.89 23.72 1.44
C PHE A 699 -62.13 22.98 1.94
N ASP A 700 -62.09 22.52 3.19
CA ASP A 700 -63.21 21.89 3.90
C ASP A 700 -63.82 20.67 3.18
N ASP A 701 -63.07 20.05 2.27
CA ASP A 701 -63.50 18.88 1.50
C ASP A 701 -62.78 17.62 2.03
N THR A 702 -63.40 16.46 1.81
CA THR A 702 -62.91 15.18 2.31
C THR A 702 -62.21 14.41 1.19
N TYR A 703 -61.01 13.91 1.49
CA TYR A 703 -60.19 13.17 0.56
C TYR A 703 -59.78 11.82 1.11
N TYR A 704 -59.55 10.86 0.20
CA TYR A 704 -59.10 9.51 0.52
C TYR A 704 -57.73 9.24 -0.09
N ILE A 705 -56.84 8.66 0.70
CA ILE A 705 -55.51 8.24 0.29
C ILE A 705 -55.48 6.71 0.20
N GLU A 706 -54.93 6.19 -0.89
CA GLU A 706 -54.71 4.76 -1.10
C GLU A 706 -53.26 4.54 -1.50
N PHE A 707 -52.66 3.47 -0.97
CA PHE A 707 -51.30 3.06 -1.30
C PHE A 707 -51.37 1.73 -2.05
N PRO A 708 -51.40 1.74 -3.40
CA PRO A 708 -51.73 0.55 -4.19
C PRO A 708 -50.74 -0.60 -4.04
N GLU A 709 -49.50 -0.32 -3.64
CA GLU A 709 -48.47 -1.34 -3.43
C GLU A 709 -48.47 -1.94 -2.01
N LEU A 710 -49.31 -1.44 -1.09
CA LEU A 710 -49.41 -1.98 0.27
C LEU A 710 -50.58 -2.96 0.38
N GLU A 711 -50.29 -4.18 0.83
CA GLU A 711 -51.27 -5.23 1.09
C GLU A 711 -51.03 -5.90 2.44
N GLY A 712 -52.05 -6.60 2.96
CA GLY A 712 -51.96 -7.41 4.17
C GLY A 712 -51.54 -6.63 5.41
N ASP A 713 -50.74 -7.25 6.27
CA ASP A 713 -50.33 -6.69 7.56
C ASP A 713 -49.59 -5.36 7.41
N ILE A 714 -48.82 -5.17 6.33
CA ILE A 714 -48.07 -3.92 6.11
C ILE A 714 -49.03 -2.74 5.94
N LEU A 715 -50.13 -2.90 5.20
CA LEU A 715 -51.13 -1.85 5.01
C LEU A 715 -51.82 -1.50 6.34
N TYR A 716 -52.26 -2.50 7.10
CA TYR A 716 -53.04 -2.29 8.32
C TYR A 716 -52.21 -1.90 9.55
N GLU A 717 -50.90 -2.13 9.51
CA GLU A 717 -49.94 -1.68 10.53
C GLU A 717 -49.27 -0.35 10.17
N SER A 718 -49.50 0.20 8.97
CA SER A 718 -48.92 1.48 8.55
C SER A 718 -49.70 2.67 9.10
N LEU A 719 -48.97 3.70 9.53
CA LEU A 719 -49.50 4.95 10.05
C LEU A 719 -49.19 6.08 9.08
N VAL A 720 -50.16 6.99 8.89
CA VAL A 720 -50.01 8.16 8.02
C VAL A 720 -50.27 9.42 8.83
N TYR A 721 -49.32 10.35 8.81
CA TYR A 721 -49.37 11.60 9.57
C TYR A 721 -49.38 12.78 8.62
N THR A 722 -50.08 13.86 8.96
CA THR A 722 -49.82 15.18 8.35
C THR A 722 -48.60 15.82 9.01
N LEU A 723 -47.80 16.56 8.25
CA LEU A 723 -46.58 17.22 8.73
C LEU A 723 -46.69 18.74 8.67
N ASP A 724 -45.92 19.42 9.52
CA ASP A 724 -45.73 20.86 9.44
C ASP A 724 -44.63 21.29 8.46
N SER A 725 -44.39 22.60 8.37
CA SER A 725 -43.35 23.17 7.49
C SER A 725 -41.91 22.81 7.91
N LYS A 726 -41.69 22.22 9.08
CA LYS A 726 -40.39 21.73 9.55
C LYS A 726 -40.24 20.20 9.43
N GLY A 727 -41.34 19.48 9.20
CA GLY A 727 -41.38 18.03 9.08
C GLY A 727 -41.82 17.30 10.35
N ASP A 728 -42.34 18.05 11.33
CA ASP A 728 -42.84 17.50 12.58
C ASP A 728 -44.27 16.95 12.40
N PRO A 729 -44.62 15.77 12.96
CA PRO A 729 -45.97 15.22 12.88
C PRO A 729 -47.00 16.11 13.59
N LEU A 730 -48.10 16.41 12.90
CA LEU A 730 -49.20 17.24 13.41
C LEU A 730 -50.43 16.41 13.83
N TYR A 731 -50.89 15.51 12.96
CA TYR A 731 -52.13 14.75 13.18
C TYR A 731 -52.07 13.40 12.47
N LEU A 732 -52.63 12.36 13.10
CA LEU A 732 -52.71 11.01 12.54
C LEU A 732 -53.96 10.89 11.64
N ILE A 733 -53.76 10.54 10.37
CA ILE A 733 -54.85 10.32 9.42
C ILE A 733 -55.53 8.99 9.73
N SER A 734 -56.87 9.01 9.83
CA SER A 734 -57.66 7.83 10.14
C SER A 734 -57.67 6.82 9.00
N GLN A 735 -57.38 5.54 9.29
CA GLN A 735 -57.51 4.45 8.34
C GLN A 735 -58.92 3.83 8.38
N LEU A 736 -59.54 3.69 7.21
CA LEU A 736 -60.82 3.02 7.03
C LEU A 736 -60.64 1.50 6.93
N LYS A 737 -61.70 0.75 7.20
CA LYS A 737 -61.69 -0.74 7.13
C LYS A 737 -61.28 -1.31 5.76
N ASN A 738 -61.47 -0.53 4.69
CA ASN A 738 -61.09 -0.90 3.33
C ASN A 738 -59.62 -0.58 3.00
N GLY A 739 -58.81 -0.15 3.99
CA GLY A 739 -57.39 0.15 3.82
C GLY A 739 -57.08 1.57 3.35
N LYS A 740 -58.09 2.36 2.92
CA LYS A 740 -57.90 3.78 2.55
C LYS A 740 -57.78 4.65 3.80
N TYR A 741 -57.00 5.73 3.71
CA TYR A 741 -56.89 6.74 4.77
C TYR A 741 -57.78 7.93 4.42
N VAL A 742 -58.49 8.51 5.40
CA VAL A 742 -59.42 9.63 5.19
C VAL A 742 -58.95 10.87 5.94
N PHE A 743 -58.93 12.01 5.26
CA PHE A 743 -58.64 13.31 5.88
C PHE A 743 -59.52 14.41 5.30
N ASN A 744 -59.72 15.47 6.08
CA ASN A 744 -60.33 16.71 5.62
C ASN A 744 -59.23 17.73 5.34
N SER A 745 -59.30 18.39 4.20
CA SER A 745 -58.39 19.48 3.85
C SER A 745 -58.71 20.72 4.68
N LEU A 746 -57.71 21.30 5.33
CA LEU A 746 -57.88 22.52 6.12
C LEU A 746 -57.16 23.71 5.43
N PRO A 747 -57.62 24.96 5.69
CA PRO A 747 -56.82 26.13 5.39
C PRO A 747 -55.44 26.03 6.05
N PHE A 748 -54.38 26.43 5.34
CA PHE A 748 -53.00 26.27 5.82
C PHE A 748 -52.76 26.93 7.19
N ASP A 749 -53.40 28.08 7.44
CA ASP A 749 -53.31 28.83 8.69
C ASP A 749 -53.99 28.10 9.88
N GLU A 750 -54.92 27.18 9.62
CA GLU A 750 -55.63 26.41 10.65
C GLU A 750 -54.85 25.19 11.14
N TYR A 751 -53.93 24.64 10.34
CA TYR A 751 -52.99 23.62 10.83
C TYR A 751 -52.10 24.15 11.98
N LYS A 752 -51.83 25.47 11.98
CA LYS A 752 -51.08 26.15 13.04
C LYS A 752 -51.84 26.22 14.36
N LEU A 753 -53.17 26.34 14.31
CA LEU A 753 -54.06 26.34 15.48
C LEU A 753 -54.25 24.94 16.09
N ILE A 754 -54.04 23.88 15.31
CA ILE A 754 -54.05 22.49 15.79
C ILE A 754 -52.80 22.20 16.63
N GLN A 755 -51.66 22.83 16.29
CA GLN A 755 -50.38 22.73 17.00
C GLN A 755 -50.45 23.29 18.43
N GLU A 756 -51.41 24.16 18.73
CA GLU A 756 -51.56 24.85 20.03
C GLU A 756 -52.55 24.17 20.99
N ARG A 757 -53.24 23.08 20.60
CA ARG A 757 -54.17 22.36 21.49
C ARG A 757 -53.51 21.15 22.15
N GLU A 758 -53.29 21.22 23.47
CA GLU A 758 -52.70 20.13 24.29
C GLU A 758 -53.44 18.78 24.17
N GLU A 759 -54.75 18.78 23.86
CA GLU A 759 -55.56 17.55 23.74
C GLU A 759 -55.31 16.74 22.45
N ASN A 760 -54.55 17.27 21.49
CA ASN A 760 -54.28 16.63 20.19
C ASN A 760 -52.82 16.19 20.00
N ILE A 761 -52.08 16.02 21.08
CA ILE A 761 -50.78 15.34 21.03
C ILE A 761 -51.04 13.87 20.66
N VAL A 762 -50.34 13.35 19.64
CA VAL A 762 -50.43 11.94 19.23
C VAL A 762 -50.21 11.06 20.46
N PRO A 763 -51.21 10.26 20.90
CA PRO A 763 -51.09 9.47 22.12
C PRO A 763 -49.95 8.48 21.96
N LEU A 764 -49.07 8.39 22.98
CA LEU A 764 -48.00 7.42 23.01
C LEU A 764 -48.65 6.03 23.14
N ILE A 765 -48.75 5.29 22.04
CA ILE A 765 -49.34 3.95 22.06
C ILE A 765 -48.29 2.92 22.50
N ILE A 766 -48.68 2.02 23.40
CA ILE A 766 -47.86 0.92 23.88
C ILE A 766 -48.47 -0.42 23.53
N LYS A 767 -47.58 -1.40 23.40
CA LYS A 767 -47.91 -2.80 23.22
C LYS A 767 -47.93 -3.51 24.56
N ILE A 768 -49.03 -4.21 24.87
CA ILE A 768 -49.16 -5.06 26.05
C ILE A 768 -49.42 -6.49 25.58
N ALA A 769 -48.44 -7.36 25.78
CA ALA A 769 -48.52 -8.78 25.47
C ALA A 769 -48.71 -9.60 26.75
N GLY A 770 -49.43 -10.71 26.64
CA GLY A 770 -49.67 -11.61 27.76
C GLY A 770 -50.01 -13.03 27.31
N GLN A 771 -50.18 -13.92 28.28
CA GLN A 771 -50.50 -15.33 28.06
C GLN A 771 -51.47 -15.84 29.13
N VAL A 772 -52.44 -16.66 28.70
CA VAL A 772 -53.46 -17.30 29.55
C VAL A 772 -53.21 -18.80 29.60
N TYR A 773 -53.31 -19.41 30.80
CA TYR A 773 -53.08 -20.84 31.01
C TYR A 773 -53.89 -21.40 32.20
N LYS A 774 -54.12 -22.72 32.22
CA LYS A 774 -54.95 -23.41 33.22
C LYS A 774 -54.24 -23.63 34.57
N LYS A 775 -53.25 -24.53 34.63
CA LYS A 775 -52.58 -24.93 35.89
C LYS A 775 -51.07 -24.72 35.93
N LEU A 776 -50.36 -24.90 34.82
CA LEU A 776 -48.91 -24.74 34.70
C LEU A 776 -48.58 -23.96 33.42
N PRO A 777 -47.46 -23.19 33.37
CA PRO A 777 -46.97 -22.59 32.12
C PRO A 777 -46.73 -23.70 31.08
N GLY A 778 -47.53 -23.72 30.00
CA GLY A 778 -47.55 -24.81 29.01
C GLY A 778 -48.94 -25.37 28.71
N ASP A 779 -49.91 -25.17 29.62
CA ASP A 779 -51.28 -25.68 29.52
C ASP A 779 -52.22 -24.59 29.00
N PHE A 780 -52.20 -24.40 27.68
CA PHE A 780 -52.81 -23.26 26.99
C PHE A 780 -54.12 -23.61 26.28
N GLU A 781 -55.00 -22.62 26.17
CA GLU A 781 -56.19 -22.72 25.33
C GLU A 781 -56.30 -21.58 24.34
N LYS A 782 -56.58 -21.96 23.09
CA LYS A 782 -56.77 -21.07 21.95
C LYS A 782 -58.18 -20.51 21.96
N GLY A 783 -58.32 -19.25 21.58
CA GLY A 783 -59.62 -18.64 21.34
C GLY A 783 -60.31 -18.14 22.61
N ILE A 784 -59.59 -18.00 23.72
CA ILE A 784 -60.09 -17.31 24.90
C ILE A 784 -60.08 -15.83 24.61
N THR A 785 -61.21 -15.16 24.84
CA THR A 785 -61.29 -13.70 24.67
C THR A 785 -60.76 -13.01 25.92
N VAL A 786 -59.75 -12.15 25.73
CA VAL A 786 -59.19 -11.26 26.75
C VAL A 786 -59.70 -9.85 26.47
N TYR A 787 -60.28 -9.21 27.48
CA TYR A 787 -60.75 -7.83 27.43
C TYR A 787 -59.77 -6.92 28.17
N ALA A 788 -59.38 -5.81 27.56
CA ALA A 788 -58.74 -4.69 28.23
C ALA A 788 -59.82 -3.71 28.68
N LEU A 789 -59.80 -3.30 29.95
CA LEU A 789 -60.74 -2.37 30.56
C LEU A 789 -59.99 -1.15 31.08
N ASP A 790 -60.57 0.02 30.92
CA ASP A 790 -60.05 1.24 31.54
C ASP A 790 -60.35 1.31 33.05
N ASN A 791 -59.94 2.41 33.69
CA ASN A 791 -60.14 2.66 35.12
C ASN A 791 -61.61 2.72 35.56
N GLU A 792 -62.55 2.89 34.63
CA GLU A 792 -63.99 2.96 34.89
C GLU A 792 -64.67 1.58 34.70
N GLY A 793 -63.92 0.59 34.21
CA GLY A 793 -64.42 -0.76 33.94
C GLY A 793 -65.09 -0.91 32.57
N THR A 794 -64.87 0.03 31.65
CA THR A 794 -65.38 -0.04 30.28
C THR A 794 -64.39 -0.82 29.40
N ILE A 795 -64.88 -1.71 28.54
CA ILE A 795 -64.03 -2.47 27.61
C ILE A 795 -63.51 -1.51 26.53
N VAL A 796 -62.20 -1.33 26.48
CA VAL A 796 -61.52 -0.47 25.49
C VAL A 796 -60.98 -1.25 24.30
N ASP A 797 -60.65 -2.54 24.49
CA ASP A 797 -60.20 -3.43 23.42
C ASP A 797 -60.42 -4.91 23.80
N SER A 798 -60.42 -5.82 22.83
CA SER A 798 -60.52 -7.26 23.05
C SER A 798 -59.75 -8.08 22.02
N VAL A 799 -59.10 -9.15 22.45
CA VAL A 799 -58.30 -10.03 21.59
C VAL A 799 -58.53 -11.50 21.94
N LEU A 800 -58.44 -12.38 20.94
CA LEU A 800 -58.51 -13.83 21.12
C LEU A 800 -57.12 -14.41 21.32
N THR A 801 -56.96 -15.31 22.29
CA THR A 801 -55.69 -16.01 22.48
C THR A 801 -55.34 -16.91 21.30
N ASP A 802 -54.05 -16.95 20.95
CA ASP A 802 -53.52 -17.84 19.93
C ASP A 802 -53.44 -19.31 20.42
N SER A 803 -52.90 -20.21 19.58
CA SER A 803 -52.76 -21.64 19.93
C SER A 803 -51.87 -21.93 21.13
N ARG A 804 -51.16 -20.93 21.65
CA ARG A 804 -50.31 -20.99 22.84
C ARG A 804 -50.85 -20.11 23.95
N GLY A 805 -52.13 -19.74 23.90
CA GLY A 805 -52.78 -18.94 24.94
C GLY A 805 -52.32 -17.48 24.96
N ARG A 806 -51.55 -17.00 23.97
CA ARG A 806 -50.98 -15.65 23.96
C ARG A 806 -51.94 -14.63 23.39
N PHE A 807 -51.92 -13.44 23.94
CA PHE A 807 -52.70 -12.30 23.50
C PHE A 807 -51.83 -11.05 23.44
N ASN A 808 -52.26 -10.08 22.65
CA ASN A 808 -51.47 -8.88 22.42
C ASN A 808 -52.38 -7.69 22.07
N PHE A 809 -52.24 -6.61 22.82
CA PHE A 809 -52.90 -5.33 22.58
C PHE A 809 -51.86 -4.34 22.08
N GLU A 810 -52.03 -3.80 20.87
CA GLU A 810 -50.97 -3.02 20.20
C GLU A 810 -51.24 -1.50 20.19
N LYS A 811 -52.42 -1.09 20.64
CA LYS A 811 -52.92 0.30 20.51
C LYS A 811 -53.51 0.83 21.83
N LEU A 812 -52.85 0.54 22.95
CA LEU A 812 -53.25 1.07 24.27
C LEU A 812 -52.47 2.34 24.59
N ASP A 813 -53.13 3.30 25.21
CA ASP A 813 -52.57 4.60 25.58
C ASP A 813 -51.61 4.46 26.77
N ALA A 814 -50.34 4.84 26.60
CA ALA A 814 -49.29 4.65 27.61
C ALA A 814 -49.56 5.39 28.92
N ASP A 815 -50.36 6.45 28.86
CA ASP A 815 -50.65 7.32 30.02
C ASP A 815 -51.89 6.87 30.79
N LYS A 816 -52.52 5.75 30.40
CA LYS A 816 -53.71 5.18 31.05
C LYS A 816 -53.41 3.85 31.75
N ASN A 817 -54.15 3.61 32.83
CA ASN A 817 -54.11 2.34 33.55
C ASN A 817 -55.21 1.41 33.03
N TYR A 818 -54.90 0.12 32.92
CA TYR A 818 -55.81 -0.89 32.40
C TYR A 818 -55.93 -2.09 33.34
N ALA A 819 -57.13 -2.68 33.36
CA ALA A 819 -57.42 -3.98 33.96
C ALA A 819 -57.74 -4.99 32.85
N PHE A 820 -57.47 -6.28 33.08
CA PHE A 820 -57.72 -7.33 32.09
C PHE A 820 -58.68 -8.38 32.63
N LYS A 821 -59.64 -8.80 31.79
CA LYS A 821 -60.66 -9.78 32.16
C LYS A 821 -60.83 -10.85 31.08
N LEU A 822 -60.98 -12.10 31.50
CA LEU A 822 -61.29 -13.22 30.62
C LEU A 822 -62.82 -13.40 30.52
N LYS A 823 -63.30 -13.78 29.33
CA LYS A 823 -64.71 -14.18 29.15
C LYS A 823 -64.98 -15.47 29.93
N GLU A 824 -66.01 -15.50 30.79
CA GLU A 824 -66.27 -16.61 31.73
C GLU A 824 -66.40 -17.98 31.06
N GLU A 825 -65.47 -18.90 31.36
CA GLU A 825 -65.61 -20.34 31.10
C GLU A 825 -65.03 -21.19 32.25
N GLY A 826 -65.90 -21.87 32.98
CA GLY A 826 -65.75 -23.25 33.51
C GLY A 826 -64.64 -23.65 34.50
N GLU A 827 -63.43 -23.11 34.49
CA GLU A 827 -62.30 -23.54 35.33
C GLU A 827 -61.37 -22.34 35.69
N THR A 828 -60.63 -22.41 36.80
CA THR A 828 -59.73 -21.34 37.25
C THR A 828 -58.55 -21.16 36.28
N MET A 829 -58.57 -20.07 35.51
CA MET A 829 -57.53 -19.65 34.57
C MET A 829 -56.57 -18.63 35.19
N ASN A 830 -55.29 -18.69 34.81
CA ASN A 830 -54.23 -17.77 35.21
C ASN A 830 -53.74 -16.93 34.02
N MET A 831 -53.19 -15.75 34.31
CA MET A 831 -52.68 -14.81 33.30
C MET A 831 -51.26 -14.32 33.68
N ALA A 832 -50.40 -14.17 32.69
CA ALA A 832 -49.07 -13.60 32.82
C ALA A 832 -48.85 -12.52 31.75
N PHE A 833 -48.09 -11.47 32.07
CA PHE A 833 -47.66 -10.47 31.09
C PHE A 833 -46.28 -10.82 30.56
N LEU A 834 -46.06 -10.56 29.27
CA LEU A 834 -44.84 -10.94 28.57
C LEU A 834 -44.03 -9.70 28.17
N ASP A 835 -42.71 -9.81 28.15
CA ASP A 835 -41.83 -8.84 27.50
C ASP A 835 -41.80 -9.01 25.98
N GLU A 836 -41.02 -8.15 25.32
CA GLU A 836 -40.83 -8.11 23.87
C GLU A 836 -40.26 -9.43 23.31
N ASN A 837 -39.58 -10.23 24.15
CA ASN A 837 -39.02 -11.53 23.81
C ASN A 837 -39.95 -12.70 24.19
N ASN A 838 -41.21 -12.43 24.55
CA ASN A 838 -42.22 -13.39 25.02
C ASN A 838 -41.87 -14.10 26.35
N LYS A 839 -41.00 -13.53 27.18
CA LYS A 839 -40.71 -14.05 28.53
C LYS A 839 -41.68 -13.45 29.53
N ILE A 840 -42.12 -14.26 30.50
CA ILE A 840 -43.02 -13.79 31.57
C ILE A 840 -42.31 -12.70 32.39
N LEU A 841 -42.82 -11.47 32.30
CA LEU A 841 -42.42 -10.33 33.12
C LEU A 841 -43.00 -10.44 34.53
N GLU A 842 -44.30 -10.72 34.61
CA GLU A 842 -45.05 -10.73 35.86
C GLU A 842 -46.25 -11.68 35.76
N LEU A 843 -46.53 -12.39 36.86
CA LEU A 843 -47.75 -13.19 37.00
C LEU A 843 -48.88 -12.28 37.51
N ALA A 844 -49.98 -12.23 36.79
CA ALA A 844 -51.08 -11.35 37.14
C ALA A 844 -51.84 -11.90 38.36
N THR A 845 -52.09 -11.06 39.36
CA THR A 845 -52.82 -11.45 40.56
C THR A 845 -54.32 -11.21 40.36
N LEU A 846 -55.14 -12.25 40.56
CA LEU A 846 -56.59 -12.14 40.46
C LEU A 846 -57.13 -11.35 41.66
N ASN A 847 -57.76 -10.21 41.40
CA ASN A 847 -58.37 -9.41 42.46
C ASN A 847 -59.77 -9.95 42.85
N LYS A 848 -60.34 -9.48 43.98
CA LYS A 848 -61.62 -9.96 44.54
C LYS A 848 -62.82 -9.84 43.59
N ASN A 849 -62.68 -9.10 42.48
CA ASN A 849 -63.72 -8.86 41.48
C ASN A 849 -63.51 -9.70 40.20
N GLY A 850 -62.57 -10.65 40.19
CA GLY A 850 -62.32 -11.56 39.07
C GLY A 850 -61.57 -10.93 37.88
N SER A 851 -60.83 -9.84 38.10
CA SER A 851 -60.02 -9.16 37.07
C SER A 851 -58.53 -9.13 37.46
N PHE A 852 -57.65 -8.90 36.49
CA PHE A 852 -56.19 -8.83 36.68
C PHE A 852 -55.72 -7.37 36.58
N SER A 853 -54.87 -6.90 37.50
CA SER A 853 -54.40 -5.49 37.57
C SER A 853 -52.91 -5.34 37.28
N TYR A 854 -52.53 -4.34 36.48
CA TYR A 854 -51.14 -3.99 36.11
C TYR A 854 -50.85 -2.50 36.41
N LYS A 855 -49.67 -2.16 36.95
CA LYS A 855 -49.26 -0.76 37.26
C LYS A 855 -47.78 -0.55 36.95
N LYS A 856 -47.46 0.34 35.99
CA LYS A 856 -46.06 0.62 35.55
C LYS A 856 -45.40 1.73 36.40
N LEU A 857 -44.12 1.57 36.74
CA LEU A 857 -43.28 2.57 37.44
C LEU A 857 -42.49 3.44 36.44
N THR A 858 -42.37 4.73 36.75
CA THR A 858 -41.83 5.82 35.92
C THR A 858 -40.28 5.88 35.89
N TYR A 859 -39.75 6.38 34.78
CA TYR A 859 -38.34 6.68 34.46
C TYR A 859 -37.61 7.55 35.51
N GLN A 860 -36.39 7.18 35.93
CA GLN A 860 -35.35 8.11 36.42
C GLN A 860 -33.95 7.66 36.02
N ILE A 861 -33.14 8.60 35.52
CA ILE A 861 -31.74 8.47 35.12
C ILE A 861 -30.84 8.55 36.37
N ALA A 862 -29.91 7.61 36.55
CA ALA A 862 -28.66 7.83 37.28
C ALA A 862 -27.57 6.84 36.83
N GLN A 863 -26.37 7.40 36.66
CA GLN A 863 -25.10 6.81 36.24
C GLN A 863 -24.67 5.57 37.06
N PHE A 864 -23.95 4.62 36.43
CA PHE A 864 -22.59 4.15 36.79
C PHE A 864 -22.19 2.96 35.87
N GLU A 865 -21.03 3.06 35.23
CA GLU A 865 -20.16 1.92 34.85
C GLU A 865 -19.18 1.64 36.02
N PRO A 866 -18.43 0.50 36.09
CA PRO A 866 -18.60 -0.81 35.44
C PRO A 866 -18.26 -2.05 36.36
N LEU A 867 -18.35 -3.25 35.75
CA LEU A 867 -17.85 -4.60 36.12
C LEU A 867 -18.82 -5.45 36.98
N ALA A 868 -19.06 -6.73 36.72
CA ALA A 868 -18.36 -7.72 35.91
C ALA A 868 -19.36 -8.64 35.18
N ILE A 869 -18.86 -9.31 34.14
CA ILE A 869 -19.53 -10.33 33.34
C ILE A 869 -19.94 -11.51 34.21
N GLU A 870 -21.20 -11.95 34.10
CA GLU A 870 -21.55 -13.37 34.20
C GLU A 870 -22.89 -13.64 33.49
N ASP A 871 -22.76 -14.39 32.38
CA ASP A 871 -23.67 -15.37 31.78
C ASP A 871 -25.18 -15.08 31.67
N VAL A 872 -25.64 -14.80 30.43
CA VAL A 872 -26.65 -15.67 29.77
C VAL A 872 -26.45 -15.63 28.24
N VAL A 873 -25.97 -16.76 27.72
CA VAL A 873 -26.30 -17.44 26.46
C VAL A 873 -27.25 -16.71 25.51
N VAL A 874 -26.70 -16.23 24.40
CA VAL A 874 -27.43 -16.07 23.14
C VAL A 874 -27.16 -17.33 22.33
N GLU A 875 -28.21 -18.02 21.87
CA GLU A 875 -28.10 -19.09 20.88
C GLU A 875 -27.50 -18.51 19.60
N ASP A 876 -26.25 -18.90 19.32
CA ASP A 876 -25.59 -18.68 18.03
C ASP A 876 -26.50 -19.19 16.91
N VAL A 877 -26.89 -18.29 16.01
CA VAL A 877 -27.26 -18.74 14.67
C VAL A 877 -25.96 -19.17 14.01
N ASP A 878 -25.64 -20.46 14.13
CA ASP A 878 -24.49 -21.07 13.48
C ASP A 878 -24.59 -20.90 11.97
N LEU A 879 -24.03 -19.80 11.47
CA LEU A 879 -23.83 -19.59 10.05
C LEU A 879 -22.89 -20.70 9.57
N THR A 880 -23.38 -21.56 8.69
CA THR A 880 -22.58 -22.64 8.13
C THR A 880 -22.32 -22.42 6.63
N GLN A 881 -21.24 -23.00 6.12
CA GLN A 881 -20.80 -22.98 4.73
C GLN A 881 -20.37 -24.37 4.30
N ASP A 882 -20.53 -24.67 3.02
CA ASP A 882 -19.96 -25.86 2.40
C ASP A 882 -18.57 -25.53 1.88
N VAL A 883 -17.59 -26.35 2.22
CA VAL A 883 -16.20 -26.18 1.78
C VAL A 883 -15.87 -27.29 0.80
N THR A 884 -15.58 -26.90 -0.44
CA THR A 884 -15.14 -27.81 -1.50
C THR A 884 -13.65 -27.64 -1.78
N GLY A 885 -12.93 -28.74 -1.98
CA GLY A 885 -11.50 -28.72 -2.26
C GLY A 885 -11.07 -29.82 -3.23
N LEU A 886 -9.84 -29.70 -3.71
CA LEU A 886 -9.24 -30.60 -4.71
C LEU A 886 -7.90 -31.13 -4.18
N VAL A 887 -7.67 -32.44 -4.27
CA VAL A 887 -6.40 -33.11 -3.91
C VAL A 887 -5.75 -33.72 -5.14
N TYR A 888 -4.46 -33.42 -5.37
CA TYR A 888 -3.64 -34.04 -6.41
C TYR A 888 -2.19 -34.26 -5.94
N GLN A 889 -1.47 -35.20 -6.57
CA GLN A 889 -0.16 -35.67 -6.10
C GLN A 889 1.05 -34.83 -6.53
N LYS A 890 1.18 -34.48 -7.81
CA LYS A 890 2.42 -33.81 -8.32
C LYS A 890 2.15 -32.68 -9.30
N LEU A 891 1.08 -32.76 -10.09
CA LEU A 891 0.65 -31.75 -11.07
C LEU A 891 -0.89 -31.71 -11.15
N PRO A 892 -1.52 -30.57 -11.52
CA PRO A 892 -2.96 -30.51 -11.77
C PRO A 892 -3.37 -31.52 -12.85
N GLY A 893 -4.18 -32.52 -12.48
CA GLY A 893 -4.57 -33.64 -13.36
C GLY A 893 -4.22 -35.04 -12.83
N ASP A 894 -3.37 -35.15 -11.81
CA ASP A 894 -2.95 -36.42 -11.20
C ASP A 894 -3.78 -36.75 -9.94
N PHE A 895 -5.00 -37.26 -10.17
CA PHE A 895 -6.02 -37.47 -9.13
C PHE A 895 -6.08 -38.91 -8.65
N LYS A 896 -6.15 -39.08 -7.33
CA LYS A 896 -6.40 -40.38 -6.69
C LYS A 896 -7.81 -40.33 -6.08
N SER A 897 -8.68 -41.24 -6.51
CA SER A 897 -10.07 -41.31 -6.03
C SER A 897 -10.18 -42.09 -4.73
N LYS A 898 -11.15 -41.74 -3.88
CA LYS A 898 -11.43 -42.35 -2.58
C LYS A 898 -10.34 -42.14 -1.52
N MET A 899 -9.58 -41.04 -1.61
CA MET A 899 -8.69 -40.65 -0.53
C MET A 899 -9.51 -40.04 0.59
N LYS A 900 -9.32 -40.49 1.83
CA LYS A 900 -9.98 -39.87 2.97
C LYS A 900 -9.33 -38.54 3.31
N VAL A 901 -10.16 -37.51 3.33
CA VAL A 901 -9.84 -36.17 3.83
C VAL A 901 -10.57 -36.01 5.14
N PHE A 902 -9.84 -35.61 6.17
CA PHE A 902 -10.32 -35.39 7.52
C PHE A 902 -10.33 -33.89 7.78
N VAL A 903 -11.33 -33.38 8.50
CA VAL A 903 -11.37 -32.00 8.98
C VAL A 903 -11.48 -31.98 10.50
N TYR A 904 -10.64 -31.17 11.14
CA TYR A 904 -10.56 -30.98 12.58
C TYR A 904 -10.82 -29.51 12.93
N ASN A 905 -11.32 -29.23 14.14
CA ASN A 905 -11.31 -27.87 14.70
C ASN A 905 -9.88 -27.48 15.16
N GLU A 906 -9.70 -26.24 15.63
CA GLU A 906 -8.39 -25.75 16.11
C GLU A 906 -7.90 -26.49 17.35
N GLU A 907 -8.81 -27.08 18.13
CA GLU A 907 -8.53 -27.92 19.30
C GLU A 907 -8.05 -29.34 18.92
N GLY A 908 -8.08 -29.69 17.63
CA GLY A 908 -7.62 -30.98 17.11
C GLY A 908 -8.66 -32.11 17.22
N GLU A 909 -9.91 -31.79 17.50
CA GLU A 909 -11.03 -32.74 17.49
C GLU A 909 -11.54 -32.97 16.06
N LEU A 910 -11.76 -34.23 15.70
CA LEU A 910 -12.20 -34.61 14.36
C LEU A 910 -13.68 -34.24 14.18
N LEU A 911 -13.96 -33.32 13.25
CA LEU A 911 -15.30 -32.85 12.95
C LEU A 911 -16.00 -33.72 11.90
N ALA A 912 -15.29 -34.07 10.82
CA ALA A 912 -15.86 -34.89 9.75
C ALA A 912 -14.77 -35.57 8.89
N VAL A 913 -15.18 -36.58 8.12
CA VAL A 913 -14.36 -37.29 7.13
C VAL A 913 -15.13 -37.40 5.82
N THR A 914 -14.47 -37.16 4.71
CA THR A 914 -15.02 -37.30 3.36
C THR A 914 -14.01 -38.01 2.45
N GLU A 915 -14.46 -38.47 1.29
CA GLU A 915 -13.61 -39.15 0.32
C GLU A 915 -13.51 -38.35 -0.98
N THR A 916 -12.32 -38.30 -1.58
CA THR A 916 -12.16 -37.65 -2.88
C THR A 916 -12.90 -38.40 -3.99
N ASP A 917 -13.47 -37.67 -4.94
CA ASP A 917 -14.10 -38.24 -6.13
C ASP A 917 -13.06 -38.70 -7.17
N LYS A 918 -13.51 -39.16 -8.35
CA LYS A 918 -12.64 -39.62 -9.45
C LYS A 918 -11.73 -38.54 -10.04
N LYS A 919 -11.97 -37.28 -9.71
CA LYS A 919 -11.21 -36.10 -10.11
C LYS A 919 -10.52 -35.44 -8.93
N GLY A 920 -10.43 -36.10 -7.77
CA GLY A 920 -9.74 -35.58 -6.59
C GLY A 920 -10.54 -34.57 -5.77
N ASN A 921 -11.81 -34.28 -6.11
CA ASN A 921 -12.62 -33.30 -5.39
C ASN A 921 -13.20 -33.88 -4.11
N PHE A 922 -13.32 -33.07 -3.07
CA PHE A 922 -14.03 -33.41 -1.86
C PHE A 922 -14.88 -32.23 -1.37
N THR A 923 -15.92 -32.54 -0.59
CA THR A 923 -16.81 -31.53 0.00
C THR A 923 -17.08 -31.86 1.47
N PHE A 924 -17.03 -30.84 2.32
CA PHE A 924 -17.56 -30.85 3.67
C PHE A 924 -18.73 -29.89 3.76
N GLU A 925 -19.91 -30.40 4.10
CA GLU A 925 -21.13 -29.59 4.21
C GLU A 925 -21.31 -29.07 5.64
N LYS A 926 -21.89 -27.87 5.76
CA LYS A 926 -22.29 -27.26 7.03
C LYS A 926 -21.17 -26.98 8.05
N LEU A 927 -19.96 -26.61 7.60
CA LEU A 927 -18.92 -26.11 8.51
C LEU A 927 -19.25 -24.68 8.96
N LYS A 928 -19.00 -24.32 10.23
CA LYS A 928 -19.25 -22.96 10.73
C LYS A 928 -18.40 -21.93 9.96
N LYS A 929 -19.01 -20.79 9.65
CA LYS A 929 -18.32 -19.61 9.12
C LYS A 929 -17.49 -18.97 10.22
N ASP A 930 -16.42 -18.26 9.83
CA ASP A 930 -15.51 -17.56 10.73
C ASP A 930 -14.76 -18.44 11.75
N VAL A 931 -14.68 -19.76 11.47
CA VAL A 931 -13.91 -20.73 12.25
C VAL A 931 -12.78 -21.32 11.40
N ASN A 932 -11.57 -21.39 11.98
CA ASN A 932 -10.41 -22.02 11.33
C ASN A 932 -10.52 -23.55 11.42
N TYR A 933 -10.14 -24.24 10.35
CA TYR A 933 -10.16 -25.70 10.29
C TYR A 933 -8.79 -26.26 9.91
N ILE A 934 -8.50 -27.46 10.40
CA ILE A 934 -7.31 -28.23 10.06
C ILE A 934 -7.74 -29.41 9.20
N TYR A 935 -7.17 -29.56 8.00
CA TYR A 935 -7.42 -30.70 7.14
C TYR A 935 -6.24 -31.68 7.17
N LYS A 936 -6.53 -32.99 7.13
CA LYS A 936 -5.53 -34.08 7.05
C LYS A 936 -5.92 -35.10 5.97
N ILE A 937 -4.94 -35.73 5.33
CA ILE A 937 -5.15 -36.79 4.31
C ILE A 937 -4.48 -38.08 4.82
N GLU A 938 -5.11 -39.23 4.57
CA GLU A 938 -4.74 -40.53 5.18
C GLU A 938 -3.38 -41.10 4.75
N ASP A 939 -2.84 -40.73 3.59
CA ASP A 939 -1.56 -41.26 3.07
C ASP A 939 -0.40 -40.29 3.40
N GLU A 940 0.39 -40.60 4.43
CA GLU A 940 1.49 -39.73 4.90
C GLU A 940 2.75 -39.77 4.03
N ASP A 941 2.87 -40.75 3.12
CA ASP A 941 4.11 -41.04 2.36
C ASP A 941 4.21 -40.35 0.99
N ASP A 942 3.14 -39.71 0.48
CA ASP A 942 3.15 -39.00 -0.83
C ASP A 942 2.96 -37.48 -0.67
N PRO A 943 3.61 -36.61 -1.49
CA PRO A 943 3.58 -35.16 -1.34
C PRO A 943 2.31 -34.53 -1.94
N PHE A 944 1.15 -34.69 -1.29
CA PHE A 944 -0.10 -34.10 -1.78
C PHE A 944 -0.18 -32.58 -1.55
N GLN A 945 -0.81 -31.87 -2.50
CA GLN A 945 -1.22 -30.47 -2.35
C GLN A 945 -2.74 -30.37 -2.25
N LEU A 946 -3.23 -29.48 -1.40
CA LEU A 946 -4.66 -29.22 -1.20
C LEU A 946 -5.00 -27.80 -1.65
N VAL A 947 -6.02 -27.68 -2.48
CA VAL A 947 -6.50 -26.40 -3.02
C VAL A 947 -7.97 -26.24 -2.66
N THR A 948 -8.33 -25.13 -2.01
CA THR A 948 -9.73 -24.81 -1.67
C THR A 948 -10.34 -23.94 -2.77
N LEU A 949 -11.60 -24.20 -3.10
CA LEU A 949 -12.30 -23.54 -4.21
C LEU A 949 -13.52 -22.76 -3.73
N ASP A 950 -13.83 -21.64 -4.39
CA ASP A 950 -15.07 -20.90 -4.17
C ASP A 950 -16.25 -21.52 -4.93
N LYS A 951 -17.45 -20.97 -4.71
CA LYS A 951 -18.70 -21.37 -5.38
C LYS A 951 -18.67 -21.30 -6.92
N ASN A 952 -17.63 -20.70 -7.51
CA ASN A 952 -17.40 -20.58 -8.95
C ASN A 952 -16.18 -21.41 -9.44
N ASN A 953 -15.67 -22.35 -8.63
CA ASN A 953 -14.47 -23.17 -8.90
C ASN A 953 -13.16 -22.36 -9.06
N ARG A 954 -13.07 -21.16 -8.47
CA ARG A 954 -11.83 -20.38 -8.43
C ARG A 954 -11.03 -20.74 -7.19
N VAL A 955 -9.70 -20.77 -7.33
CA VAL A 955 -8.79 -21.10 -6.23
C VAL A 955 -8.80 -19.99 -5.19
N ILE A 956 -9.30 -20.29 -3.98
CA ILE A 956 -9.30 -19.36 -2.83
C ILE A 956 -7.94 -19.36 -2.14
N ASP A 957 -7.35 -20.54 -1.94
CA ASP A 957 -6.08 -20.70 -1.24
C ASP A 957 -5.29 -21.93 -1.76
N LYS A 958 -3.96 -21.87 -1.70
CA LYS A 958 -3.04 -22.97 -2.03
C LYS A 958 -2.12 -23.21 -0.84
N THR A 959 -2.47 -24.17 0.03
CA THR A 959 -1.69 -24.46 1.24
C THR A 959 -0.67 -25.57 1.01
N ILE A 960 0.55 -25.37 1.53
CA ILE A 960 1.63 -26.36 1.54
C ILE A 960 1.64 -27.09 2.90
N ARG A 961 1.75 -28.42 2.85
CA ARG A 961 1.77 -29.36 3.99
C ARG A 961 2.79 -28.92 5.05
N ASN A 962 2.38 -28.81 6.32
CA ASN A 962 3.34 -28.56 7.41
C ASN A 962 4.09 -29.86 7.81
N ARG A 963 5.13 -29.76 8.66
CA ARG A 963 5.97 -30.90 9.10
C ARG A 963 5.24 -32.05 9.82
N PHE A 964 3.97 -31.85 10.19
CA PHE A 964 3.11 -32.84 10.86
C PHE A 964 2.04 -33.41 9.92
N GLY A 965 2.09 -33.06 8.63
CA GLY A 965 1.15 -33.56 7.62
C GLY A 965 -0.22 -32.88 7.62
N GLN A 966 -0.32 -31.67 8.17
CA GLN A 966 -1.59 -30.94 8.34
C GLN A 966 -1.64 -29.68 7.47
N PHE A 967 -2.85 -29.29 7.05
CA PHE A 967 -3.16 -28.09 6.27
C PHE A 967 -4.08 -27.18 7.10
N LYS A 968 -3.69 -25.91 7.35
CA LYS A 968 -4.49 -24.96 8.15
C LYS A 968 -5.21 -23.97 7.24
N TYR A 969 -6.53 -23.81 7.41
CA TYR A 969 -7.36 -22.86 6.68
C TYR A 969 -7.78 -21.69 7.59
N SER A 970 -7.73 -20.46 7.06
CA SER A 970 -8.18 -19.23 7.75
C SER A 970 -9.20 -18.47 6.89
N SER A 971 -10.37 -18.15 7.43
CA SER A 971 -11.42 -17.44 6.70
C SER A 971 -11.11 -15.95 6.54
N LEU A 972 -11.19 -15.45 5.31
CA LEU A 972 -11.10 -14.02 4.98
C LEU A 972 -12.48 -13.36 5.11
N SER A 973 -12.54 -12.24 5.83
CA SER A 973 -13.69 -11.34 5.88
C SER A 973 -14.01 -10.78 4.50
N ILE A 974 -15.31 -10.66 4.20
CA ILE A 974 -15.86 -10.10 2.96
C ILE A 974 -15.58 -8.60 2.91
N ASP A 975 -14.88 -8.13 1.87
CA ASP A 975 -15.38 -7.03 1.02
C ASP A 975 -14.56 -6.85 -0.27
N ASN A 976 -15.30 -6.90 -1.37
CA ASN A 976 -15.03 -6.48 -2.75
C ASN A 976 -14.09 -7.29 -3.67
N ASN A 977 -14.76 -7.82 -4.70
CA ASN A 977 -14.27 -8.55 -5.87
C ASN A 977 -13.45 -7.67 -6.84
N GLU A 978 -12.29 -8.15 -7.29
CA GLU A 978 -11.96 -8.53 -8.68
C GLU A 978 -10.44 -8.62 -8.91
N ILE A 979 -9.96 -9.80 -9.36
CA ILE A 979 -8.71 -9.93 -10.14
C ILE A 979 -9.02 -10.85 -11.33
N LEU A 980 -8.82 -10.31 -12.54
CA LEU A 980 -8.92 -10.97 -13.82
C LEU A 980 -7.54 -11.51 -14.27
N LEU A 981 -7.54 -12.70 -14.88
CA LEU A 981 -6.50 -13.16 -15.81
C LEU A 981 -7.20 -13.66 -17.08
N ALA A 982 -6.73 -13.22 -18.25
CA ALA A 982 -7.09 -13.78 -19.55
C ALA A 982 -5.86 -13.89 -20.48
N GLU A 983 -5.88 -14.92 -21.31
CA GLU A 983 -4.78 -15.55 -22.06
C GLU A 983 -4.37 -14.87 -23.38
N ALA A 984 -3.25 -15.36 -23.92
CA ALA A 984 -2.61 -15.05 -25.20
C ALA A 984 -3.41 -15.46 -26.46
N ARG A 985 -3.20 -14.71 -27.56
CA ARG A 985 -2.96 -15.16 -28.97
C ARG A 985 -3.10 -13.99 -29.96
N ASP A 986 -2.06 -13.69 -30.76
CA ASP A 986 -1.94 -14.12 -32.16
C ASP A 986 -0.79 -13.43 -32.93
N HIS A 987 -0.25 -14.21 -33.88
CA HIS A 987 0.88 -13.96 -34.78
C HIS A 987 0.71 -12.75 -35.72
N TYR A 988 1.85 -12.11 -36.06
CA TYR A 988 2.17 -11.80 -37.45
C TYR A 988 3.64 -12.14 -37.74
N VAL A 989 3.83 -13.11 -38.64
CA VAL A 989 5.08 -13.41 -39.34
C VAL A 989 5.14 -12.51 -40.57
N LEU A 990 6.32 -11.93 -40.83
CA LEU A 990 6.78 -11.72 -42.21
C LEU A 990 8.31 -11.79 -42.23
N ASP A 991 8.76 -12.98 -42.64
CA ASP A 991 10.12 -13.32 -43.01
C ASP A 991 10.70 -12.35 -44.05
N LEU A 992 12.01 -12.15 -43.95
CA LEU A 992 12.89 -12.24 -45.12
C LEU A 992 14.22 -12.84 -44.66
N ASP A 993 14.25 -14.16 -44.85
CA ASP A 993 15.39 -15.05 -44.71
C ASP A 993 16.48 -14.68 -45.72
N ILE A 994 17.62 -14.23 -45.20
CA ILE A 994 18.89 -14.13 -45.93
C ILE A 994 19.97 -14.52 -44.93
N ASP A 995 20.11 -15.83 -44.70
CA ASP A 995 21.28 -16.50 -44.14
C ASP A 995 22.03 -15.65 -43.08
N ARG A 996 21.33 -15.44 -41.95
CA ARG A 996 21.79 -14.61 -40.83
C ARG A 996 22.39 -15.51 -39.77
N THR A 997 23.59 -15.18 -39.30
CA THR A 997 24.10 -15.78 -38.06
C THR A 997 23.85 -14.79 -36.94
N ASP A 998 22.83 -15.09 -36.12
CA ASP A 998 22.60 -14.37 -34.88
C ASP A 998 23.78 -14.63 -33.94
N LEU A 999 24.36 -13.57 -33.40
CA LEU A 999 25.32 -13.69 -32.30
C LEU A 999 24.50 -13.85 -31.00
N LYS A 1000 23.84 -15.01 -30.86
CA LYS A 1000 22.76 -15.26 -29.87
C LYS A 1000 23.14 -15.00 -28.40
N ASP A 1001 24.44 -14.98 -28.09
CA ASP A 1001 24.98 -14.72 -26.75
C ASP A 1001 25.65 -13.35 -26.62
N VAL A 1002 25.46 -12.46 -27.59
CA VAL A 1002 26.19 -11.19 -27.70
C VAL A 1002 25.20 -10.03 -27.76
N ALA A 1003 24.85 -9.51 -26.58
CA ALA A 1003 24.02 -8.32 -26.45
C ALA A 1003 24.62 -7.34 -25.43
N ILE A 1004 24.48 -6.05 -25.73
CA ILE A 1004 24.91 -4.96 -24.84
C ILE A 1004 23.67 -4.37 -24.19
N HIS A 1005 23.71 -4.16 -22.89
CA HIS A 1005 22.57 -3.68 -22.13
C HIS A 1005 22.81 -2.29 -21.56
N TYR A 1006 21.73 -1.55 -21.33
CA TYR A 1006 21.80 -0.14 -20.92
C TYR A 1006 21.12 0.08 -19.57
N ARG A 1007 21.60 1.08 -18.83
CA ARG A 1007 20.85 1.67 -17.71
C ARG A 1007 19.55 2.32 -18.22
N PHE A 1008 18.59 2.49 -17.33
CA PHE A 1008 17.38 3.25 -17.67
C PHE A 1008 17.77 4.64 -18.17
N ASP A 1009 17.08 5.09 -19.21
CA ASP A 1009 17.29 6.41 -19.83
C ASP A 1009 18.71 6.71 -20.37
N SER A 1010 19.56 5.69 -20.53
CA SER A 1010 20.95 5.89 -20.94
C SER A 1010 21.22 5.45 -22.39
N THR A 1011 22.09 6.20 -23.07
CA THR A 1011 22.68 5.83 -24.37
C THR A 1011 24.08 5.24 -24.24
N GLU A 1012 24.67 5.34 -23.04
CA GLU A 1012 26.08 5.08 -22.81
C GLU A 1012 26.43 3.59 -22.88
N VAL A 1013 27.43 3.26 -23.69
CA VAL A 1013 28.04 1.93 -23.71
C VAL A 1013 28.90 1.79 -22.45
N ARG A 1014 28.43 0.96 -21.53
CA ARG A 1014 29.10 0.74 -20.24
C ARG A 1014 30.49 0.14 -20.44
N PRO A 1015 31.46 0.44 -19.57
CA PRO A 1015 32.79 -0.16 -19.63
C PRO A 1015 32.78 -1.70 -19.70
N VAL A 1016 31.86 -2.35 -18.98
CA VAL A 1016 31.68 -3.81 -18.93
C VAL A 1016 31.25 -4.45 -20.26
N ASP A 1017 30.62 -3.66 -21.14
CA ASP A 1017 30.14 -4.13 -22.46
C ASP A 1017 31.15 -3.82 -23.57
N ARG A 1018 32.22 -3.06 -23.29
CA ARG A 1018 33.30 -2.76 -24.25
C ARG A 1018 34.07 -4.01 -24.69
N PRO A 1019 34.35 -5.02 -23.82
CA PRO A 1019 34.96 -6.27 -24.24
C PRO A 1019 34.13 -7.02 -25.31
N ILE A 1020 32.80 -6.92 -25.25
CA ILE A 1020 31.90 -7.49 -26.27
C ILE A 1020 32.13 -6.82 -27.63
N LEU A 1021 32.16 -5.48 -27.66
CA LEU A 1021 32.45 -4.73 -28.88
C LEU A 1021 33.87 -4.99 -29.39
N GLN A 1022 34.85 -5.10 -28.50
CA GLN A 1022 36.22 -5.44 -28.84
C GLN A 1022 36.32 -6.84 -29.43
N ARG A 1023 35.56 -7.81 -28.89
CA ARG A 1023 35.47 -9.16 -29.45
C ARG A 1023 34.88 -9.12 -30.87
N ILE A 1024 33.77 -8.41 -31.08
CA ILE A 1024 33.17 -8.24 -32.42
C ILE A 1024 34.18 -7.61 -33.38
N ILE A 1025 34.93 -6.60 -32.94
CA ILE A 1025 35.99 -6.00 -33.75
C ILE A 1025 37.07 -7.04 -34.05
N SER A 1026 37.59 -7.76 -33.05
CA SER A 1026 38.67 -8.74 -33.27
C SER A 1026 38.27 -9.90 -34.19
N GLU A 1027 37.04 -10.38 -34.09
CA GLU A 1027 36.55 -11.55 -34.84
C GLU A 1027 36.08 -11.17 -36.25
N TYR A 1028 35.51 -9.97 -36.43
CA TYR A 1028 34.82 -9.61 -37.67
C TYR A 1028 35.40 -8.39 -38.40
N LYS A 1029 36.47 -7.74 -37.91
CA LYS A 1029 37.07 -6.57 -38.57
C LYS A 1029 37.57 -6.85 -39.98
N GLU A 1030 38.14 -8.04 -40.22
CA GLU A 1030 38.66 -8.46 -41.53
C GLU A 1030 37.67 -9.34 -42.32
N ALA A 1031 36.46 -9.56 -41.77
CA ALA A 1031 35.41 -10.36 -42.42
C ALA A 1031 34.78 -9.59 -43.61
N THR A 1032 34.17 -10.29 -44.57
CA THR A 1032 33.50 -9.66 -45.73
C THR A 1032 31.99 -9.47 -45.53
N GLN A 1033 31.45 -9.98 -44.43
CA GLN A 1033 30.04 -9.90 -44.05
C GLN A 1033 29.68 -8.52 -43.51
N MET A 1034 28.40 -8.13 -43.58
CA MET A 1034 27.92 -6.90 -42.95
C MET A 1034 27.56 -7.17 -41.48
N LEU A 1035 27.83 -6.20 -40.61
CA LEU A 1035 27.39 -6.22 -39.21
C LEU A 1035 26.12 -5.38 -39.07
N GLU A 1036 25.04 -6.01 -38.65
CA GLU A 1036 23.83 -5.32 -38.21
C GLU A 1036 23.94 -5.01 -36.72
N VAL A 1037 23.68 -3.75 -36.34
CA VAL A 1037 23.58 -3.27 -34.97
C VAL A 1037 22.14 -2.84 -34.74
N HIS A 1038 21.40 -3.55 -33.89
CA HIS A 1038 19.98 -3.28 -33.66
C HIS A 1038 19.71 -2.95 -32.18
N SER A 1039 19.28 -1.73 -31.89
CA SER A 1039 18.98 -1.30 -30.51
C SER A 1039 17.48 -1.27 -30.17
N TYR A 1040 17.19 -1.58 -28.91
CA TYR A 1040 15.86 -1.67 -28.32
C TYR A 1040 15.80 -0.88 -26.99
N THR A 1041 14.58 -0.56 -26.55
CA THR A 1041 14.28 0.07 -25.25
C THR A 1041 13.27 -0.77 -24.47
N ASP A 1042 13.07 -0.43 -23.20
CA ASP A 1042 11.90 -0.90 -22.47
C ASP A 1042 10.67 -0.01 -22.78
N ASN A 1043 9.51 -0.36 -22.23
CA ASN A 1043 8.22 0.28 -22.50
C ASN A 1043 7.88 1.43 -21.54
N ARG A 1044 8.82 1.90 -20.71
CA ARG A 1044 8.55 2.94 -19.70
C ARG A 1044 8.64 4.38 -20.22
N GLY A 1045 9.13 4.57 -21.45
CA GLY A 1045 9.16 5.85 -22.16
C GLY A 1045 8.06 5.95 -23.23
N SER A 1046 7.78 7.16 -23.72
CA SER A 1046 6.84 7.32 -24.85
C SER A 1046 7.37 6.62 -26.10
N LYS A 1047 6.49 6.22 -27.02
CA LYS A 1047 6.87 5.55 -28.27
C LYS A 1047 7.87 6.38 -29.07
N GLU A 1048 7.65 7.70 -29.17
CA GLU A 1048 8.53 8.64 -29.87
C GLU A 1048 9.89 8.75 -29.18
N TYR A 1049 9.90 8.83 -27.85
CA TYR A 1049 11.12 8.90 -27.05
C TYR A 1049 11.96 7.63 -27.18
N ASN A 1050 11.32 6.46 -27.09
CA ASN A 1050 11.95 5.17 -27.20
C ASN A 1050 12.55 4.92 -28.60
N ILE A 1051 11.88 5.39 -29.66
CA ILE A 1051 12.42 5.38 -31.01
C ILE A 1051 13.66 6.29 -31.12
N TRP A 1052 13.62 7.49 -30.53
CA TRP A 1052 14.78 8.36 -30.47
C TRP A 1052 15.94 7.74 -29.68
N LEU A 1053 15.67 7.17 -28.51
CA LEU A 1053 16.66 6.62 -27.58
C LEU A 1053 17.36 5.38 -28.17
N SER A 1054 16.59 4.45 -28.75
CA SER A 1054 17.17 3.31 -29.47
C SER A 1054 18.04 3.76 -30.64
N LYS A 1055 17.62 4.77 -31.41
CA LYS A 1055 18.44 5.37 -32.48
C LYS A 1055 19.76 5.96 -31.96
N GLN A 1056 19.75 6.64 -30.80
CA GLN A 1056 20.99 7.17 -30.22
C GLN A 1056 21.93 6.06 -29.74
N ARG A 1057 21.41 4.99 -29.13
CA ARG A 1057 22.19 3.81 -28.72
C ARG A 1057 22.88 3.16 -29.93
N THR A 1058 22.13 2.94 -31.00
CA THR A 1058 22.67 2.41 -32.26
C THR A 1058 23.81 3.29 -32.77
N ASN A 1059 23.60 4.61 -32.81
CA ASN A 1059 24.64 5.55 -33.25
C ASN A 1059 25.87 5.52 -32.35
N GLN A 1060 25.71 5.37 -31.03
CA GLN A 1060 26.82 5.35 -30.08
C GLN A 1060 27.67 4.09 -30.22
N VAL A 1061 27.02 2.93 -30.40
CA VAL A 1061 27.71 1.66 -30.69
C VAL A 1061 28.44 1.73 -32.02
N ILE A 1062 27.80 2.25 -33.07
CA ILE A 1062 28.45 2.44 -34.39
C ILE A 1062 29.66 3.36 -34.28
N ARG A 1063 29.55 4.49 -33.59
CA ARG A 1063 30.68 5.41 -33.35
C ARG A 1063 31.82 4.69 -32.62
N TYR A 1064 31.50 3.88 -31.63
CA TYR A 1064 32.50 3.09 -30.90
C TYR A 1064 33.22 2.10 -31.82
N LEU A 1065 32.48 1.32 -32.61
CA LEU A 1065 33.04 0.34 -33.54
C LEU A 1065 33.95 1.01 -34.59
N VAL A 1066 33.50 2.11 -35.18
CA VAL A 1066 34.27 2.86 -36.19
C VAL A 1066 35.52 3.50 -35.59
N ARG A 1067 35.41 4.12 -34.41
CA ARG A 1067 36.57 4.72 -33.72
C ARG A 1067 37.64 3.68 -33.39
N ASN A 1068 37.23 2.43 -33.16
CA ASN A 1068 38.13 1.33 -32.84
C ASN A 1068 38.47 0.46 -34.07
N GLY A 1069 38.23 0.98 -35.29
CA GLY A 1069 38.77 0.44 -36.53
C GLY A 1069 37.87 -0.56 -37.28
N PHE A 1070 36.57 -0.64 -36.98
CA PHE A 1070 35.61 -1.38 -37.80
C PHE A 1070 35.15 -0.53 -39.01
N PRO A 1071 35.15 -1.06 -40.25
CA PRO A 1071 34.77 -0.27 -41.44
C PRO A 1071 33.31 0.21 -41.37
N ARG A 1072 33.07 1.53 -41.47
CA ARG A 1072 31.72 2.13 -41.32
C ARG A 1072 30.76 1.63 -42.40
N GLU A 1073 31.28 1.44 -43.61
CA GLU A 1073 30.58 0.93 -44.78
C GLU A 1073 30.07 -0.51 -44.60
N ARG A 1074 30.60 -1.26 -43.61
CA ARG A 1074 30.16 -2.62 -43.27
C ARG A 1074 29.17 -2.68 -42.10
N ILE A 1075 28.64 -1.54 -41.65
CA ILE A 1075 27.70 -1.50 -40.52
C ILE A 1075 26.32 -1.00 -40.96
N ILE A 1076 25.30 -1.80 -40.69
CA ILE A 1076 23.88 -1.44 -40.81
C ILE A 1076 23.36 -1.14 -39.41
N GLY A 1077 22.78 0.04 -39.21
CA GLY A 1077 22.21 0.45 -37.92
C GLY A 1077 20.68 0.45 -37.97
N ASN A 1078 20.06 -0.38 -37.14
CA ASN A 1078 18.60 -0.48 -36.97
C ASN A 1078 18.18 -0.14 -35.55
N TYR A 1079 16.96 0.35 -35.38
CA TYR A 1079 16.40 0.74 -34.09
C TYR A 1079 14.89 0.49 -34.07
N SER A 1080 14.37 -0.04 -32.96
CA SER A 1080 12.97 -0.47 -32.86
C SER A 1080 12.21 0.13 -31.69
N GLY A 1081 12.84 1.00 -30.88
CA GLY A 1081 12.23 1.48 -29.65
C GLY A 1081 11.83 0.31 -28.76
N MET A 1082 10.61 0.32 -28.25
CA MET A 1082 10.06 -0.72 -27.37
C MET A 1082 9.55 -1.97 -28.08
N LEU A 1083 9.60 -2.01 -29.42
CA LEU A 1083 9.11 -3.16 -30.20
C LEU A 1083 10.04 -4.37 -30.04
N ASN A 1084 9.46 -5.58 -30.07
CA ASN A 1084 10.16 -6.86 -29.87
C ASN A 1084 10.87 -6.99 -28.50
N PRO A 1085 10.13 -6.85 -27.38
CA PRO A 1085 10.70 -7.06 -26.05
C PRO A 1085 11.11 -8.53 -25.84
N ILE A 1086 12.24 -8.76 -25.14
CA ILE A 1086 12.61 -10.10 -24.64
C ILE A 1086 11.61 -10.51 -23.55
N VAL A 1087 11.24 -9.56 -22.71
CA VAL A 1087 10.29 -9.75 -21.63
C VAL A 1087 9.09 -8.85 -21.92
N ASP A 1088 7.96 -9.43 -22.31
CA ASP A 1088 6.76 -8.65 -22.58
C ASP A 1088 6.31 -7.93 -21.31
N CYS A 1089 6.58 -6.62 -21.24
CA CYS A 1089 6.26 -5.76 -20.11
C CYS A 1089 4.98 -4.94 -20.32
N GLU A 1090 4.30 -5.15 -21.46
CA GLU A 1090 3.00 -4.53 -21.73
C GLU A 1090 1.87 -5.41 -21.19
N SER A 1091 2.00 -6.74 -21.27
CA SER A 1091 0.99 -7.69 -20.78
C SER A 1091 1.25 -8.24 -19.36
N LYS A 1092 2.44 -8.04 -18.78
CA LYS A 1092 2.77 -8.46 -17.41
C LYS A 1092 3.55 -7.38 -16.66
N GLU A 1093 3.43 -7.40 -15.34
CA GLU A 1093 4.17 -6.49 -14.48
C GLU A 1093 5.65 -6.88 -14.49
N CYS A 1094 6.48 -6.02 -15.11
CA CYS A 1094 7.92 -6.24 -15.21
C CYS A 1094 8.66 -5.56 -14.07
N ASN A 1095 9.67 -6.26 -13.53
CA ASN A 1095 10.63 -5.66 -12.63
C ASN A 1095 11.74 -4.93 -13.41
N ASN A 1096 12.66 -4.28 -12.69
CA ASN A 1096 13.75 -3.53 -13.33
C ASN A 1096 14.70 -4.40 -14.17
N ASP A 1097 14.84 -5.68 -13.82
CA ASP A 1097 15.67 -6.65 -14.52
C ASP A 1097 15.01 -7.08 -15.85
N ASP A 1098 13.68 -7.24 -15.86
CA ASP A 1098 12.91 -7.49 -17.07
C ASP A 1098 13.01 -6.31 -18.06
N HIS A 1099 12.87 -5.09 -17.55
CA HIS A 1099 13.10 -3.90 -18.36
C HIS A 1099 14.56 -3.80 -18.80
N TYR A 1100 15.52 -4.25 -17.97
CA TYR A 1100 16.95 -4.24 -18.32
C TYR A 1100 17.24 -5.17 -19.50
N LEU A 1101 16.65 -6.37 -19.51
CA LEU A 1101 16.72 -7.29 -20.65
C LEU A 1101 16.14 -6.64 -21.92
N ASN A 1102 15.07 -5.86 -21.81
CA ASN A 1102 14.54 -5.13 -22.97
C ASN A 1102 15.44 -3.98 -23.46
N ARG A 1103 16.16 -3.31 -22.55
CA ARG A 1103 17.12 -2.24 -22.88
C ARG A 1103 18.43 -2.80 -23.41
N ARG A 1104 18.44 -3.20 -24.68
CA ARG A 1104 19.58 -3.90 -25.28
C ARG A 1104 19.99 -3.40 -26.67
N THR A 1105 21.15 -3.85 -27.14
CA THR A 1105 21.60 -3.81 -28.52
C THR A 1105 22.10 -5.18 -28.90
N GLU A 1106 21.52 -5.73 -29.96
CA GLU A 1106 21.85 -7.03 -30.54
C GLU A 1106 22.69 -6.85 -31.80
N PHE A 1107 23.43 -7.90 -32.14
CA PHE A 1107 24.34 -7.91 -33.29
C PHE A 1107 24.06 -9.11 -34.18
N LYS A 1108 24.04 -8.89 -35.49
CA LYS A 1108 23.84 -9.96 -36.48
C LYS A 1108 24.86 -9.84 -37.60
N ILE A 1109 25.34 -11.00 -38.06
CA ILE A 1109 26.21 -11.06 -39.23
C ILE A 1109 25.37 -11.41 -40.45
N LEU A 1110 25.38 -10.53 -41.45
CA LEU A 1110 24.64 -10.68 -42.70
C LEU A 1110 25.60 -11.08 -43.82
N LYS A 1111 25.23 -12.07 -44.63
CA LYS A 1111 26.03 -12.47 -45.81
C LYS A 1111 26.22 -11.27 -46.76
N THR A 1112 27.41 -11.19 -47.37
CA THR A 1112 27.79 -10.14 -48.31
C THR A 1112 26.77 -10.06 -49.45
N LEU A 1113 26.05 -8.95 -49.58
CA LEU A 1113 25.33 -8.61 -50.81
C LEU A 1113 26.38 -8.42 -51.91
N ARG A 1114 26.29 -9.22 -52.97
CA ARG A 1114 27.00 -8.97 -54.22
C ARG A 1114 26.34 -7.82 -54.96
#